data_AF-G8Y1S8-F1
#
_entry.id   AF-G8Y1S8-F1
#
_cell.length_a   1.000
_cell.length_b   1.000
_cell.length_c   1.000
_cell.angle_alpha   90.00
_cell.angle_beta   90.00
_cell.angle_gamma   90.00
#
_symmetry.space_group_name_H-M   'P 1'
#
loop_
_entity.id
_entity.type
_entity.pdbx_description
1 polymer ?
#
loop_
_entity_poly.entity_id
_entity_poly.type
_entity_poly.pdbx_seq_one_letter_code
_entity_poly.pdbx_strand_id
1 'polypeptide(L)'
;MAQEASSSSAAGIVAGGNPFEYSSSAPYTLFLFQAVFIILVCQGLHYPLSKLRQPRVIAEVIGGIVLGPSVLGRIPNFTKTCFPPSSIPGLTLLANIGIILFLFILGLEVDLSFVKKHLTAAFSVGLINMAIPFGLGCGIARGIYNDYVLEGVDSESNKPVKFTTYMVFIAVAMCITAFPVLARILTELNLIGDRVGTIVLAAGIMNDLTGWILLALVVSLANATKSVNTVYILLLAVGWFIFLYFPVKRVMYFLLRRFTNDLSTGEPSQISILFILLLVFTSSWFTDIIGVHPIFGAFMAGVIVPRDNGYVIKITEKLEDLVHIVLIPIYFAIAGLNVNLGLLNRGLDWAYIVGIILLAMFGKIVGGLFAAKLNKLLWRESLAVGILMSCKGIVEIVVLNVGLSSGIISQRVYSMFVVMALITTFSTTPLTIWVYPISYRTKLEKYLKQEITWDGQPLVKEGQDDEHDDSFSLLTETKSLEGKNIESLGNFRITKIIIIMKNIESISHIMPFLHDITTSSELENNYPIDVKAIQLREFTSRTSHLLEASSHTIEEDSSAPLDLEQSNVSLLVIMKMFNDLMGNHFSSKSILSSFRNHVFSINDQVSETSNLLIASMKIPIFEDGHIHSEVNSSVDSSDALLVKRLFSSSKCHFGVLMYNDVNKGAYEDKEDTHIISAERTRPFFTVKSANIVLNQDNLLSSSDLLALHVVYKLAFNLTEVNVYIISSSKSTGFAKQIECLLSEKKDVKLSINLKKDFSELEECIMKSKLSHEKELFVVANNIAKENDDRLFSEEVVRLLDISVTQGFNVLALRAAN
;
A
#
# COMPACT_ATOMS: atom_id res chain seq x y z
N MET A 1 -58.95 -37.49 -9.17
CA MET A 1 -58.86 -37.21 -10.62
C MET A 1 -59.42 -35.81 -10.81
N ALA A 2 -58.69 -34.76 -11.13
CA ALA A 2 -57.35 -34.62 -11.68
C ALA A 2 -56.65 -33.37 -11.10
N GLN A 3 -55.32 -33.34 -11.27
CA GLN A 3 -54.43 -32.24 -10.93
C GLN A 3 -54.93 -30.89 -11.45
N GLU A 4 -55.16 -29.92 -10.56
CA GLU A 4 -54.73 -28.54 -10.81
C GLU A 4 -53.42 -28.35 -10.04
N ALA A 5 -52.34 -28.82 -10.67
CA ALA A 5 -51.00 -28.50 -10.23
C ALA A 5 -50.84 -26.96 -10.33
N SER A 6 -50.62 -26.36 -9.17
CA SER A 6 -50.17 -24.99 -8.95
C SER A 6 -49.07 -24.58 -9.94
N SER A 7 -49.47 -23.94 -11.04
CA SER A 7 -48.60 -23.35 -12.07
C SER A 7 -48.27 -21.88 -11.77
N SER A 8 -48.21 -21.48 -10.49
CA SER A 8 -47.98 -20.09 -10.10
C SER A 8 -46.55 -19.76 -9.64
N SER A 9 -45.62 -20.72 -9.54
CA SER A 9 -44.28 -20.43 -8.95
C SER A 9 -43.26 -19.80 -9.91
N ALA A 10 -43.60 -19.56 -11.18
CA ALA A 10 -42.66 -19.03 -12.17
C ALA A 10 -43.28 -18.05 -13.19
N ALA A 11 -44.34 -17.33 -12.80
CA ALA A 11 -44.80 -16.20 -13.60
C ALA A 11 -43.85 -15.01 -13.36
N GLY A 12 -43.10 -14.59 -14.37
CA GLY A 12 -42.30 -13.36 -14.31
C GLY A 12 -43.19 -12.11 -14.15
N ILE A 13 -42.58 -10.93 -13.99
CA ILE A 13 -43.31 -9.65 -13.82
C ILE A 13 -44.35 -9.44 -14.94
N VAL A 14 -44.02 -9.83 -16.17
CA VAL A 14 -44.90 -9.74 -17.35
C VAL A 14 -46.15 -10.61 -17.23
N ALA A 15 -46.08 -11.72 -16.49
CA ALA A 15 -47.19 -12.61 -16.21
C ALA A 15 -47.93 -12.27 -14.89
N GLY A 16 -47.66 -11.10 -14.31
CA GLY A 16 -48.30 -10.62 -13.08
C GLY A 16 -47.68 -11.11 -11.77
N GLY A 17 -46.52 -11.78 -11.81
CA GLY A 17 -45.81 -12.21 -10.61
C GLY A 17 -45.12 -11.05 -9.88
N ASN A 18 -45.22 -11.02 -8.55
CA ASN A 18 -44.54 -10.03 -7.72
C ASN A 18 -43.09 -10.48 -7.43
N PRO A 19 -42.06 -9.74 -7.87
CA PRO A 19 -40.66 -10.12 -7.66
C PRO A 19 -40.20 -10.02 -6.19
N PHE A 20 -40.98 -9.33 -5.36
CA PHE A 20 -40.71 -9.17 -3.92
C PHE A 20 -41.41 -10.21 -3.05
N GLU A 21 -42.23 -11.08 -3.64
CA GLU A 21 -42.87 -12.16 -2.90
C GLU A 21 -41.88 -13.32 -2.71
N TYR A 22 -41.68 -13.72 -1.46
CA TYR A 22 -40.79 -14.83 -1.15
C TYR A 22 -41.42 -16.17 -1.55
N SER A 23 -40.74 -16.90 -2.44
CA SER A 23 -41.09 -18.27 -2.81
C SER A 23 -40.02 -19.24 -2.34
N SER A 24 -40.39 -20.22 -1.52
CA SER A 24 -39.47 -21.27 -1.05
C SER A 24 -38.91 -22.13 -2.19
N SER A 25 -39.64 -22.25 -3.31
CA SER A 25 -39.18 -23.01 -4.48
C SER A 25 -38.21 -22.23 -5.36
N ALA A 26 -38.23 -20.89 -5.31
CA ALA A 26 -37.39 -20.01 -6.10
C ALA A 26 -36.93 -18.77 -5.29
N PRO A 27 -36.12 -18.97 -4.22
CA PRO A 27 -35.72 -17.87 -3.33
C PRO A 27 -34.72 -16.89 -3.98
N TYR A 28 -34.13 -17.25 -5.12
CA TYR A 28 -33.04 -16.48 -5.75
C TYR A 28 -33.49 -15.12 -6.29
N THR A 29 -34.74 -14.95 -6.73
CA THR A 29 -35.24 -13.67 -7.29
C THR A 29 -35.19 -12.54 -6.25
N LEU A 30 -35.80 -12.78 -5.08
CA LEU A 30 -35.79 -11.83 -3.97
C LEU A 30 -34.38 -11.64 -3.41
N PHE A 31 -33.62 -12.73 -3.32
CA PHE A 31 -32.24 -12.69 -2.84
C PHE A 31 -31.33 -11.81 -3.71
N LEU A 32 -31.42 -11.92 -5.04
CA LEU A 32 -30.64 -11.08 -5.95
C LEU A 32 -31.00 -9.61 -5.81
N PHE A 33 -32.30 -9.30 -5.67
CA PHE A 33 -32.73 -7.94 -5.34
C PHE A 33 -32.11 -7.45 -4.03
N GLN A 34 -32.20 -8.25 -2.96
CA GLN A 34 -31.64 -7.91 -1.64
C GLN A 34 -30.14 -7.67 -1.72
N ALA A 35 -29.40 -8.54 -2.42
CA ALA A 35 -27.95 -8.41 -2.60
C ALA A 35 -27.58 -7.11 -3.34
N VAL A 36 -28.24 -6.83 -4.47
CA VAL A 36 -28.03 -5.58 -5.24
C VAL A 36 -28.35 -4.37 -4.37
N PHE A 37 -29.48 -4.38 -3.66
CA PHE A 37 -29.92 -3.28 -2.83
C PHE A 37 -28.96 -3.02 -1.65
N ILE A 38 -28.51 -4.08 -0.97
CA ILE A 38 -27.50 -4.00 0.08
C ILE A 38 -26.19 -3.40 -0.45
N ILE A 39 -25.67 -3.93 -1.56
CA ILE A 39 -24.38 -3.49 -2.13
C ILE A 39 -24.45 -2.00 -2.53
N LEU A 40 -25.54 -1.58 -3.18
CA LEU A 40 -25.74 -0.18 -3.57
C LEU A 40 -25.79 0.76 -2.36
N VAL A 41 -26.52 0.40 -1.30
CA VAL A 41 -26.61 1.23 -0.09
C VAL A 41 -25.26 1.32 0.61
N CYS A 42 -24.55 0.19 0.77
CA CYS A 42 -23.23 0.17 1.40
C CYS A 42 -22.20 0.98 0.60
N GLN A 43 -22.17 0.85 -0.73
CA GLN A 43 -21.25 1.63 -1.58
C GLN A 43 -21.62 3.12 -1.62
N GLY A 44 -22.92 3.44 -1.68
CA GLY A 44 -23.42 4.81 -1.63
C GLY A 44 -23.03 5.53 -0.34
N LEU A 45 -23.08 4.83 0.80
CA LEU A 45 -22.60 5.34 2.09
C LEU A 45 -21.07 5.40 2.17
N HIS A 46 -20.36 4.48 1.53
CA HIS A 46 -18.90 4.48 1.54
C HIS A 46 -18.32 5.72 0.84
N TYR A 47 -18.93 6.22 -0.24
CA TYR A 47 -18.43 7.37 -0.99
C TYR A 47 -18.21 8.66 -0.14
N PRO A 48 -19.18 9.14 0.68
CA PRO A 48 -18.93 10.28 1.57
C PRO A 48 -18.04 9.92 2.77
N LEU A 49 -18.16 8.69 3.32
CA LEU A 49 -17.38 8.25 4.47
C LEU A 49 -15.89 8.09 4.14
N SER A 50 -15.54 7.69 2.92
CA SER A 50 -14.16 7.58 2.46
C SER A 50 -13.46 8.95 2.41
N LYS A 51 -14.18 10.03 2.10
CA LYS A 51 -13.67 11.41 2.19
C LYS A 51 -13.31 11.81 3.62
N LEU A 52 -13.97 11.20 4.62
CA LEU A 52 -13.66 11.36 6.04
C LEU A 52 -12.57 10.38 6.54
N ARG A 53 -11.90 9.64 5.65
CA ARG A 53 -10.89 8.61 5.97
C ARG A 53 -11.44 7.52 6.91
N GLN A 54 -12.68 7.12 6.66
CA GLN A 54 -13.32 6.05 7.42
C GLN A 54 -13.18 4.71 6.67
N PRO A 55 -12.81 3.62 7.37
CA PRO A 55 -12.79 2.29 6.80
C PRO A 55 -14.13 1.88 6.21
N ARG A 56 -14.09 1.11 5.11
CA ARG A 56 -15.29 0.65 4.36
C ARG A 56 -16.28 -0.14 5.23
N VAL A 57 -15.77 -0.93 6.18
CA VAL A 57 -16.56 -1.74 7.11
C VAL A 57 -17.57 -0.89 7.90
N ILE A 58 -17.21 0.34 8.26
CA ILE A 58 -18.10 1.26 8.98
C ILE A 58 -19.32 1.59 8.11
N ALA A 59 -19.11 1.87 6.82
CA ALA A 59 -20.18 2.15 5.88
C ALA A 59 -21.11 0.94 5.68
N GLU A 60 -20.56 -0.27 5.67
CA GLU A 60 -21.31 -1.51 5.48
C GLU A 60 -22.22 -1.82 6.69
N VAL A 61 -21.71 -1.63 7.91
CA VAL A 61 -22.49 -1.82 9.14
C VAL A 61 -23.56 -0.74 9.27
N ILE A 62 -23.22 0.53 9.02
CA ILE A 62 -24.19 1.63 9.00
C ILE A 62 -25.25 1.37 7.92
N GLY A 63 -24.85 0.86 6.75
CA GLY A 63 -25.77 0.45 5.69
C GLY A 63 -26.78 -0.59 6.17
N GLY A 64 -26.33 -1.61 6.89
CA GLY A 64 -27.21 -2.57 7.55
C GLY A 64 -28.16 -1.94 8.58
N ILE A 65 -27.67 -1.02 9.42
CA ILE A 65 -28.49 -0.31 10.41
C ILE A 65 -29.56 0.55 9.73
N VAL A 66 -29.21 1.20 8.61
CA VAL A 66 -30.12 2.01 7.79
C VAL A 66 -31.20 1.13 7.14
N LEU A 67 -30.81 -0.01 6.57
CA LEU A 67 -31.74 -1.00 6.03
C LEU A 67 -32.59 -1.69 7.10
N GLY A 68 -32.10 -1.68 8.34
CA GLY A 68 -32.72 -2.33 9.49
C GLY A 68 -33.94 -1.63 10.08
N PRO A 69 -34.50 -2.21 11.16
CA PRO A 69 -35.66 -1.67 11.88
C PRO A 69 -35.40 -0.29 12.49
N SER A 70 -34.12 0.08 12.64
CA SER A 70 -33.70 1.37 13.22
C SER A 70 -34.02 2.58 12.34
N VAL A 71 -34.04 2.43 11.01
CA VAL A 71 -34.27 3.56 10.08
C VAL A 71 -35.34 3.22 9.05
N LEU A 72 -35.00 2.50 7.97
CA LEU A 72 -35.94 2.23 6.87
C LEU A 72 -37.04 1.24 7.27
N GLY A 73 -36.78 0.33 8.22
CA GLY A 73 -37.81 -0.55 8.75
C GLY A 73 -38.92 0.14 9.56
N ARG A 74 -38.79 1.45 9.82
CA ARG A 74 -39.89 2.27 10.36
C ARG A 74 -40.91 2.67 9.30
N ILE A 75 -40.56 2.57 8.02
CA ILE A 75 -41.48 2.82 6.90
C ILE A 75 -42.47 1.64 6.84
N PRO A 76 -43.79 1.90 6.79
CA PRO A 76 -44.78 0.83 6.76
C PRO A 76 -44.53 -0.10 5.57
N ASN A 77 -44.64 -1.41 5.81
CA ASN A 77 -44.42 -2.50 4.85
C ASN A 77 -42.99 -2.68 4.30
N PHE A 78 -42.06 -1.75 4.51
CA PHE A 78 -40.70 -1.87 3.96
C PHE A 78 -40.00 -3.18 4.36
N THR A 79 -39.93 -3.48 5.67
CA THR A 79 -39.28 -4.71 6.15
C THR A 79 -40.01 -5.95 5.65
N LYS A 80 -41.35 -5.95 5.58
CA LYS A 80 -42.12 -7.10 5.11
C LYS A 80 -41.92 -7.38 3.62
N THR A 81 -41.74 -6.33 2.81
CA THR A 81 -41.57 -6.44 1.36
C THR A 81 -40.11 -6.69 0.96
N CYS A 82 -39.16 -5.94 1.51
CA CYS A 82 -37.76 -6.03 1.11
C CYS A 82 -36.96 -7.09 1.89
N PHE A 83 -37.30 -7.34 3.15
CA PHE A 83 -36.58 -8.26 4.04
C PHE A 83 -37.54 -9.15 4.85
N PRO A 84 -38.40 -9.95 4.19
CA PRO A 84 -39.31 -10.84 4.89
C PRO A 84 -38.53 -11.83 5.77
N PRO A 85 -39.04 -12.20 6.96
CA PRO A 85 -38.34 -13.11 7.88
C PRO A 85 -37.94 -14.44 7.21
N SER A 86 -38.75 -14.92 6.27
CA SER A 86 -38.50 -16.15 5.51
C SER A 86 -37.29 -16.08 4.57
N SER A 87 -36.85 -14.89 4.13
CA SER A 87 -35.66 -14.74 3.27
C SER A 87 -34.35 -14.60 4.05
N ILE A 88 -34.41 -14.20 5.33
CA ILE A 88 -33.23 -13.95 6.17
C ILE A 88 -32.31 -15.18 6.31
N PRO A 89 -32.81 -16.43 6.45
CA PRO A 89 -31.94 -17.60 6.52
C PRO A 89 -31.07 -17.79 5.27
N GLY A 90 -31.62 -17.54 4.07
CA GLY A 90 -30.85 -17.64 2.81
C GLY A 90 -29.75 -16.59 2.70
N LEU A 91 -30.07 -15.34 3.07
CA LEU A 91 -29.08 -14.27 3.22
C LEU A 91 -27.99 -14.64 4.23
N THR A 92 -28.38 -15.18 5.39
CA THR A 92 -27.46 -15.57 6.48
C THR A 92 -26.53 -16.70 6.05
N LEU A 93 -27.02 -17.67 5.26
CA LEU A 93 -26.19 -18.74 4.71
C LEU A 93 -25.08 -18.18 3.81
N LEU A 94 -25.41 -17.33 2.82
CA LEU A 94 -24.40 -16.74 1.95
C LEU A 94 -23.42 -15.86 2.75
N ALA A 95 -23.95 -15.09 3.69
CA ALA A 95 -23.14 -14.23 4.55
C ALA A 95 -22.14 -15.04 5.37
N ASN A 96 -22.55 -16.17 5.96
CA ASN A 96 -21.66 -17.07 6.69
C ASN A 96 -20.58 -17.70 5.80
N ILE A 97 -20.92 -18.08 4.56
CA ILE A 97 -19.91 -18.51 3.56
C ILE A 97 -18.92 -17.37 3.28
N GLY A 98 -19.43 -16.14 3.16
CA GLY A 98 -18.63 -14.93 3.05
C GLY A 98 -17.61 -14.76 4.16
N ILE A 99 -18.05 -14.89 5.42
CA ILE A 99 -17.13 -14.80 6.57
C ILE A 99 -16.14 -15.96 6.58
N ILE A 100 -16.56 -17.19 6.23
CA ILE A 100 -15.65 -18.34 6.15
C ILE A 100 -14.50 -18.03 5.20
N LEU A 101 -14.80 -17.56 3.98
CA LEU A 101 -13.78 -17.18 3.01
C LEU A 101 -12.96 -15.98 3.47
N PHE A 102 -13.60 -14.99 4.09
CA PHE A 102 -12.91 -13.83 4.66
C PHE A 102 -11.94 -14.23 5.77
N LEU A 103 -12.32 -15.14 6.68
CA LEU A 103 -11.45 -15.60 7.75
C LEU A 103 -10.35 -16.53 7.27
N PHE A 104 -10.58 -17.24 6.17
CA PHE A 104 -9.51 -17.91 5.45
C PHE A 104 -8.47 -16.89 4.93
N ILE A 105 -8.91 -15.82 4.25
CA ILE A 105 -8.02 -14.73 3.80
C ILE A 105 -7.31 -14.08 5.00
N LEU A 106 -8.00 -13.90 6.13
CA LEU A 106 -7.37 -13.40 7.35
C LEU A 106 -6.30 -14.37 7.88
N GLY A 107 -6.56 -15.67 7.86
CA GLY A 107 -5.57 -16.68 8.24
C GLY A 107 -4.35 -16.68 7.32
N LEU A 108 -4.56 -16.43 6.02
CA LEU A 108 -3.48 -16.17 5.06
C LEU A 108 -2.68 -14.92 5.43
N GLU A 109 -3.30 -13.91 6.03
CA GLU A 109 -2.63 -12.67 6.47
C GLU A 109 -1.65 -12.87 7.65
N VAL A 110 -1.91 -13.85 8.52
CA VAL A 110 -1.16 -14.02 9.80
C VAL A 110 0.25 -14.60 9.62
N ASP A 111 1.25 -13.73 9.51
CA ASP A 111 2.65 -14.17 9.43
C ASP A 111 3.22 -14.56 10.81
N LEU A 112 3.29 -15.88 11.05
CA LEU A 112 3.89 -16.45 12.27
C LEU A 112 5.40 -16.17 12.38
N SER A 113 6.10 -15.92 11.26
CA SER A 113 7.52 -15.58 11.27
C SER A 113 7.74 -14.14 11.75
N PHE A 114 6.96 -13.19 11.23
CA PHE A 114 6.93 -11.80 11.70
C PHE A 114 6.62 -11.71 13.20
N VAL A 115 5.58 -12.41 13.67
CA VAL A 115 5.21 -12.45 15.10
C VAL A 115 6.35 -13.01 15.96
N LYS A 116 7.08 -14.02 15.50
CA LYS A 116 8.25 -14.55 16.21
C LYS A 116 9.40 -13.55 16.31
N LYS A 117 9.70 -12.81 15.23
CA LYS A 117 10.77 -11.80 15.22
C LYS A 117 10.50 -10.66 16.21
N HIS A 118 9.23 -10.27 16.35
CA HIS A 118 8.80 -9.20 17.25
C HIS A 118 8.07 -9.69 18.50
N LEU A 119 8.32 -10.93 18.93
CA LEU A 119 7.50 -11.62 19.94
C LEU A 119 7.45 -10.88 21.28
N THR A 120 8.55 -10.29 21.74
CA THR A 120 8.60 -9.57 23.03
C THR A 120 7.72 -8.32 23.03
N ALA A 121 7.78 -7.53 21.95
CA ALA A 121 6.94 -6.35 21.77
C ALA A 121 5.48 -6.74 21.51
N ALA A 122 5.23 -7.71 20.63
CA ALA A 122 3.91 -8.19 20.29
C ALA A 122 3.18 -8.81 21.49
N PHE A 123 3.88 -9.59 22.31
CA PHE A 123 3.32 -10.26 23.48
C PHE A 123 3.07 -9.27 24.63
N SER A 124 4.03 -8.39 24.92
CA SER A 124 3.87 -7.38 25.97
C SER A 124 2.74 -6.40 25.63
N VAL A 125 2.73 -5.84 24.42
CA VAL A 125 1.69 -4.91 23.99
C VAL A 125 0.36 -5.61 23.78
N GLY A 126 0.32 -6.78 23.15
CA GLY A 126 -0.91 -7.53 22.92
C GLY A 126 -1.62 -7.91 24.21
N LEU A 127 -0.96 -8.70 25.08
CA LEU A 127 -1.63 -9.24 26.26
C LEU A 127 -1.94 -8.19 27.33
N ILE A 128 -1.02 -7.26 27.61
CA ILE A 128 -1.27 -6.23 28.63
C ILE A 128 -2.40 -5.31 28.18
N ASN A 129 -2.42 -4.93 26.90
CA ASN A 129 -3.49 -4.12 26.33
C ASN A 129 -4.83 -4.84 26.28
N MET A 130 -4.83 -6.17 26.22
CA MET A 130 -6.07 -6.96 26.26
C MET A 130 -6.56 -7.20 27.71
N ALA A 131 -5.64 -7.39 28.66
CA ALA A 131 -5.96 -7.73 30.04
C ALA A 131 -6.75 -6.63 30.78
N ILE A 132 -6.40 -5.35 30.60
CA ILE A 132 -7.10 -4.23 31.24
C ILE A 132 -8.56 -4.13 30.79
N PRO A 133 -8.88 -3.99 29.49
CA PRO A 133 -10.27 -3.95 29.03
C PRO A 133 -11.03 -5.25 29.30
N PHE A 134 -10.35 -6.40 29.33
CA PHE A 134 -10.97 -7.66 29.76
C PHE A 134 -11.45 -7.58 31.23
N GLY A 135 -10.60 -7.10 32.14
CA GLY A 135 -10.96 -6.89 33.54
C GLY A 135 -12.11 -5.90 33.73
N LEU A 136 -12.07 -4.77 33.00
CA LEU A 136 -13.17 -3.79 33.01
C LEU A 136 -14.47 -4.38 32.44
N GLY A 137 -14.37 -5.21 31.40
CA GLY A 137 -15.49 -5.96 30.82
C GLY A 137 -16.13 -6.92 31.82
N CYS A 138 -15.33 -7.66 32.59
CA CYS A 138 -15.85 -8.48 33.70
C CYS A 138 -16.60 -7.63 34.74
N GLY A 139 -16.09 -6.42 35.03
CA GLY A 139 -16.73 -5.49 35.96
C GLY A 139 -18.11 -5.02 35.49
N ILE A 140 -18.20 -4.51 34.26
CA ILE A 140 -19.47 -4.01 33.72
C ILE A 140 -20.47 -5.12 33.42
N ALA A 141 -20.00 -6.34 33.11
CA ALA A 141 -20.86 -7.49 32.85
C ALA A 141 -21.80 -7.82 34.01
N ARG A 142 -21.40 -7.55 35.26
CA ARG A 142 -22.26 -7.74 36.44
C ARG A 142 -23.51 -6.85 36.38
N GLY A 143 -23.35 -5.58 36.03
CA GLY A 143 -24.47 -4.64 35.90
C GLY A 143 -25.39 -5.03 34.76
N ILE A 144 -24.83 -5.27 33.57
CA ILE A 144 -25.60 -5.64 32.38
C ILE A 144 -26.34 -6.98 32.61
N TYR A 145 -25.73 -7.97 33.27
CA TYR A 145 -26.38 -9.24 33.55
C TYR A 145 -27.58 -9.08 34.50
N ASN A 146 -27.46 -8.23 35.53
CA ASN A 146 -28.56 -8.02 36.46
C ASN A 146 -29.77 -7.38 35.77
N ASP A 147 -29.54 -6.32 35.00
CA ASP A 147 -30.63 -5.52 34.42
C ASP A 147 -31.27 -6.18 33.19
N TYR A 148 -30.49 -6.89 32.36
CA TYR A 148 -31.00 -7.46 31.10
C TYR A 148 -31.23 -8.97 31.12
N VAL A 149 -30.60 -9.71 32.04
CA VAL A 149 -30.76 -11.18 32.13
C VAL A 149 -31.58 -11.59 33.36
N LEU A 150 -31.33 -11.01 34.54
CA LEU A 150 -32.04 -11.39 35.78
C LEU A 150 -33.38 -10.67 35.96
N GLU A 151 -33.46 -9.36 35.68
CA GLU A 151 -34.69 -8.59 35.84
C GLU A 151 -35.73 -8.79 34.72
N GLY A 152 -35.45 -9.68 33.75
CA GLY A 152 -36.45 -10.20 32.81
C GLY A 152 -36.92 -9.21 31.73
N VAL A 153 -36.21 -8.11 31.50
CA VAL A 153 -36.55 -7.12 30.45
C VAL A 153 -36.57 -7.76 29.05
N ASP A 154 -35.76 -8.80 28.83
CA ASP A 154 -35.68 -9.56 27.58
C ASP A 154 -36.13 -11.03 27.81
N SER A 155 -37.37 -11.22 28.27
CA SER A 155 -37.99 -12.55 28.55
C SER A 155 -38.12 -13.50 27.33
N GLU A 156 -37.64 -13.13 26.14
CA GLU A 156 -37.73 -13.94 24.92
C GLU A 156 -36.56 -14.92 24.73
N SER A 157 -35.40 -14.69 25.39
CA SER A 157 -34.24 -15.60 25.26
C SER A 157 -34.33 -16.75 26.28
N ASN A 158 -35.04 -17.81 25.88
CA ASN A 158 -35.46 -18.96 26.69
C ASN A 158 -34.32 -19.89 27.22
N LYS A 159 -33.05 -19.43 27.24
CA LYS A 159 -31.91 -20.22 27.77
C LYS A 159 -31.33 -19.54 29.02
N PRO A 160 -31.31 -20.21 30.19
CA PRO A 160 -30.62 -19.69 31.36
C PRO A 160 -29.10 -19.68 31.10
N VAL A 161 -28.55 -18.52 30.77
CA VAL A 161 -27.11 -18.35 30.57
C VAL A 161 -26.42 -18.20 31.92
N LYS A 162 -25.40 -19.01 32.19
CA LYS A 162 -24.60 -18.87 33.41
C LYS A 162 -23.87 -17.52 33.40
N PHE A 163 -23.89 -16.82 34.53
CA PHE A 163 -23.17 -15.55 34.69
C PHE A 163 -21.70 -15.63 34.25
N THR A 164 -21.00 -16.73 34.55
CA THR A 164 -19.59 -16.91 34.14
C THR A 164 -19.42 -16.84 32.62
N THR A 165 -20.27 -17.53 31.85
CA THR A 165 -20.22 -17.51 30.39
C THR A 165 -20.53 -16.11 29.85
N TYR A 166 -21.53 -15.45 30.42
CA TYR A 166 -21.90 -14.08 30.06
C TYR A 166 -20.78 -13.08 30.35
N MET A 167 -20.18 -13.16 31.54
CA MET A 167 -19.08 -12.30 31.99
C MET A 167 -17.87 -12.43 31.07
N VAL A 168 -17.44 -13.66 30.76
CA VAL A 168 -16.31 -13.87 29.85
C VAL A 168 -16.66 -13.39 28.44
N PHE A 169 -17.89 -13.60 27.96
CA PHE A 169 -18.31 -13.09 26.64
C PHE A 169 -18.21 -11.57 26.55
N ILE A 170 -18.74 -10.83 27.54
CA ILE A 170 -18.68 -9.37 27.59
C ILE A 170 -17.24 -8.88 27.69
N ALA A 171 -16.41 -9.55 28.51
CA ALA A 171 -14.99 -9.24 28.62
C ALA A 171 -14.24 -9.41 27.29
N VAL A 172 -14.53 -10.49 26.57
CA VAL A 172 -13.96 -10.78 25.25
C VAL A 172 -14.42 -9.75 24.21
N ALA A 173 -15.71 -9.43 24.14
CA ALA A 173 -16.23 -8.41 23.23
C ALA A 173 -15.57 -7.04 23.43
N MET A 174 -15.29 -6.70 24.69
CA MET A 174 -14.66 -5.43 25.05
C MET A 174 -13.16 -5.38 24.76
N CYS A 175 -12.45 -6.52 24.86
CA CYS A 175 -11.00 -6.57 24.76
C CYS A 175 -10.44 -6.88 23.36
N ILE A 176 -11.24 -7.38 22.41
CA ILE A 176 -10.76 -7.67 21.06
C ILE A 176 -10.46 -6.37 20.30
N THR A 177 -9.30 -6.34 19.63
CA THR A 177 -8.90 -5.34 18.63
C THR A 177 -8.95 -6.03 17.27
N ALA A 178 -9.24 -5.31 16.18
CA ALA A 178 -9.30 -5.91 14.84
C ALA A 178 -8.09 -5.52 13.99
N PHE A 179 -7.20 -6.49 13.73
CA PHE A 179 -5.99 -6.28 12.92
C PHE A 179 -6.26 -5.73 11.50
N PRO A 180 -7.23 -6.21 10.70
CA PRO A 180 -7.41 -5.73 9.32
C PRO A 180 -7.76 -4.25 9.24
N VAL A 181 -8.66 -3.81 10.13
CA VAL A 181 -9.08 -2.41 10.18
C VAL A 181 -7.94 -1.53 10.70
N LEU A 182 -7.20 -2.02 11.69
CA LEU A 182 -6.02 -1.36 12.22
C LEU A 182 -4.93 -1.17 11.15
N ALA A 183 -4.63 -2.22 10.39
CA ALA A 183 -3.62 -2.19 9.34
C ALA A 183 -4.01 -1.23 8.21
N ARG A 184 -5.30 -1.16 7.88
CA ARG A 184 -5.85 -0.14 6.98
C ARG A 184 -5.71 1.28 7.53
N ILE A 185 -6.04 1.52 8.79
CA ILE A 185 -5.88 2.85 9.41
C ILE A 185 -4.39 3.26 9.39
N LEU A 186 -3.48 2.34 9.73
CA LEU A 186 -2.04 2.60 9.67
C LEU A 186 -1.57 2.92 8.26
N THR A 187 -2.12 2.23 7.26
CA THR A 187 -1.87 2.51 5.84
C THR A 187 -2.32 3.92 5.47
N GLU A 188 -3.58 4.26 5.76
CA GLU A 188 -4.16 5.57 5.43
C GLU A 188 -3.45 6.72 6.16
N LEU A 189 -2.88 6.43 7.34
CA LEU A 189 -2.09 7.37 8.13
C LEU A 189 -0.58 7.35 7.82
N ASN A 190 -0.13 6.54 6.87
CA ASN A 190 1.27 6.35 6.51
C ASN A 190 2.15 6.01 7.72
N LEU A 191 1.73 5.04 8.51
CA LEU A 191 2.38 4.61 9.76
C LEU A 191 3.00 3.21 9.69
N ILE A 192 2.78 2.42 8.63
CA ILE A 192 3.21 1.01 8.54
C ILE A 192 4.71 0.83 8.83
N GLY A 193 5.55 1.74 8.31
CA GLY A 193 7.01 1.73 8.50
C GLY A 193 7.51 2.43 9.77
N ASP A 194 6.65 3.11 10.53
CA ASP A 194 7.04 3.75 11.77
C ASP A 194 7.17 2.71 12.90
N ARG A 195 8.05 2.97 13.88
CA ARG A 195 8.18 2.13 15.10
C ARG A 195 6.83 1.85 15.77
N VAL A 196 5.97 2.87 15.84
CA VAL A 196 4.60 2.76 16.36
C VAL A 196 3.78 1.79 15.52
N GLY A 197 3.83 1.90 14.20
CA GLY A 197 3.08 1.02 13.29
C GLY A 197 3.54 -0.42 13.38
N THR A 198 4.84 -0.71 13.38
CA THR A 198 5.35 -2.08 13.49
C THR A 198 4.91 -2.76 14.79
N ILE A 199 5.01 -2.05 15.93
CA ILE A 199 4.58 -2.57 17.24
C ILE A 199 3.07 -2.80 17.26
N VAL A 200 2.30 -1.86 16.73
CA VAL A 200 0.84 -1.92 16.67
C VAL A 200 0.36 -3.05 15.75
N LEU A 201 1.00 -3.25 14.59
CA LEU A 201 0.70 -4.37 13.69
C LEU A 201 0.98 -5.71 14.36
N ALA A 202 2.17 -5.88 14.96
CA ALA A 202 2.55 -7.11 15.63
C ALA A 202 1.62 -7.43 16.82
N ALA A 203 1.27 -6.42 17.62
CA ALA A 203 0.31 -6.55 18.72
C ALA A 203 -1.11 -6.83 18.23
N GLY A 204 -1.52 -6.24 17.09
CA GLY A 204 -2.81 -6.50 16.45
C GLY A 204 -2.97 -7.97 16.05
N ILE A 205 -1.97 -8.55 15.39
CA ILE A 205 -1.98 -9.98 15.00
C ILE A 205 -2.08 -10.87 16.24
N MET A 206 -1.32 -10.56 17.30
CA MET A 206 -1.38 -11.30 18.57
C MET A 206 -2.77 -11.20 19.22
N ASN A 207 -3.40 -10.02 19.21
CA ASN A 207 -4.73 -9.81 19.76
C ASN A 207 -5.80 -10.56 18.97
N ASP A 208 -5.73 -10.57 17.64
CA ASP A 208 -6.65 -11.35 16.80
C ASP A 208 -6.53 -12.85 17.12
N LEU A 209 -5.31 -13.40 17.15
CA LEU A 209 -5.07 -14.81 17.48
C LEU A 209 -5.62 -15.17 18.88
N THR A 210 -5.34 -14.32 19.88
CA THR A 210 -5.81 -14.54 21.25
C THR A 210 -7.32 -14.39 21.35
N GLY A 211 -7.91 -13.41 20.65
CA GLY A 211 -9.34 -13.16 20.60
C GLY A 211 -10.11 -14.35 20.04
N TRP A 212 -9.58 -15.01 19.01
CA TRP A 212 -10.16 -16.23 18.47
C TRP A 212 -10.11 -17.38 19.47
N ILE A 213 -8.98 -17.60 20.16
CA ILE A 213 -8.87 -18.62 21.21
C ILE A 213 -9.91 -18.37 22.32
N LEU A 214 -10.06 -17.11 22.75
CA LEU A 214 -11.03 -16.75 23.77
C LEU A 214 -12.48 -16.89 23.29
N LEU A 215 -12.78 -16.53 22.04
CA LEU A 215 -14.11 -16.72 21.47
C LEU A 215 -14.47 -18.21 21.39
N ALA A 216 -13.54 -19.06 20.92
CA ALA A 216 -13.75 -20.50 20.88
C ALA A 216 -14.04 -21.08 22.27
N LEU A 217 -13.31 -20.60 23.29
CA LEU A 217 -13.55 -20.94 24.69
C LEU A 217 -14.96 -20.53 25.12
N VAL A 218 -15.38 -19.29 24.85
CA VAL A 218 -16.70 -18.79 25.27
C VAL A 218 -17.85 -19.53 24.60
N VAL A 219 -17.76 -19.78 23.29
CA VAL A 219 -18.77 -20.54 22.54
C VAL A 219 -18.85 -21.98 23.06
N SER A 220 -17.71 -22.61 23.33
CA SER A 220 -17.66 -23.94 23.95
C SER A 220 -18.31 -23.95 25.34
N LEU A 221 -18.08 -22.93 26.17
CA LEU A 221 -18.73 -22.77 27.47
C LEU A 221 -20.24 -22.53 27.35
N ALA A 222 -20.70 -21.86 26.29
CA ALA A 222 -22.12 -21.58 26.06
C ALA A 222 -22.89 -22.82 25.56
N ASN A 223 -22.26 -23.63 24.70
CA ASN A 223 -22.86 -24.81 24.10
C ASN A 223 -22.77 -26.06 24.99
N ALA A 224 -21.83 -26.09 25.93
CA ALA A 224 -21.64 -27.25 26.80
C ALA A 224 -22.71 -27.35 27.89
N THR A 225 -23.54 -28.37 27.80
CA THR A 225 -24.49 -28.77 28.86
C THR A 225 -23.80 -29.31 30.11
N LYS A 226 -22.62 -29.93 29.96
CA LYS A 226 -21.74 -30.40 31.06
C LYS A 226 -20.33 -29.82 30.88
N SER A 227 -19.70 -29.37 31.98
CA SER A 227 -18.35 -28.77 31.95
C SER A 227 -17.27 -29.70 31.37
N VAL A 228 -17.45 -31.02 31.48
CA VAL A 228 -16.54 -32.01 30.90
C VAL A 228 -16.57 -31.99 29.37
N ASN A 229 -17.73 -31.75 28.76
CA ASN A 229 -17.86 -31.67 27.30
C ASN A 229 -17.07 -30.48 26.74
N THR A 230 -17.00 -29.36 27.47
CA THR A 230 -16.16 -28.21 27.09
C THR A 230 -14.69 -28.59 26.91
N VAL A 231 -14.15 -29.40 27.82
CA VAL A 231 -12.75 -29.85 27.75
C VAL A 231 -12.54 -30.76 26.53
N TYR A 232 -13.47 -31.66 26.24
CA TYR A 232 -13.39 -32.51 25.05
C TYR A 232 -13.47 -31.71 23.75
N ILE A 233 -14.36 -30.72 23.67
CA ILE A 233 -14.50 -29.82 22.51
C ILE A 233 -13.18 -29.05 22.29
N LEU A 234 -12.60 -28.49 23.36
CA LEU A 234 -11.33 -27.78 23.29
C LEU A 234 -10.19 -28.71 22.86
N LEU A 235 -10.11 -29.92 23.41
CA LEU A 235 -9.07 -30.90 23.09
C LEU A 235 -9.19 -31.38 21.64
N LEU A 236 -10.41 -31.59 21.14
CA LEU A 236 -10.66 -31.91 19.73
C LEU A 236 -10.28 -30.74 18.80
N ALA A 237 -10.59 -29.50 19.18
CA ALA A 237 -10.20 -28.32 18.40
C ALA A 237 -8.68 -28.16 18.32
N VAL A 238 -7.97 -28.33 19.45
CA VAL A 238 -6.51 -28.33 19.50
C VAL A 238 -5.93 -29.52 18.72
N GLY A 239 -6.51 -30.71 18.85
CA GLY A 239 -6.13 -31.90 18.10
C GLY A 239 -6.29 -31.70 16.59
N TRP A 240 -7.37 -31.06 16.16
CA TRP A 240 -7.60 -30.67 14.77
C TRP A 240 -6.56 -29.66 14.28
N PHE A 241 -6.22 -28.66 15.09
CA PHE A 241 -5.15 -27.71 14.75
C PHE A 241 -3.81 -28.41 14.52
N ILE A 242 -3.44 -29.30 15.44
CA ILE A 242 -2.20 -30.09 15.33
C ILE A 242 -2.23 -30.97 14.08
N PHE A 243 -3.37 -31.62 13.80
CA PHE A 243 -3.57 -32.40 12.59
C PHE A 243 -3.46 -31.56 11.32
N LEU A 244 -4.04 -30.36 11.27
CA LEU A 244 -3.87 -29.53 10.09
C LEU A 244 -2.41 -29.05 9.97
N TYR A 245 -1.80 -28.62 11.09
CA TYR A 245 -0.50 -27.96 11.08
C TYR A 245 0.67 -28.90 10.75
N PHE A 246 0.62 -30.17 11.16
CA PHE A 246 1.71 -31.12 10.90
C PHE A 246 1.48 -31.97 9.64
N PRO A 247 0.54 -32.94 9.61
CA PRO A 247 0.40 -33.81 8.45
C PRO A 247 -0.19 -33.07 7.24
N VAL A 248 -1.26 -32.28 7.41
CA VAL A 248 -1.90 -31.63 6.25
C VAL A 248 -1.00 -30.57 5.63
N LYS A 249 -0.30 -29.75 6.45
CA LYS A 249 0.71 -28.82 5.95
C LYS A 249 1.80 -29.51 5.13
N ARG A 250 2.32 -30.64 5.61
CA ARG A 250 3.37 -31.40 4.90
C ARG A 250 2.85 -31.99 3.60
N VAL A 251 1.64 -32.56 3.61
CA VAL A 251 0.99 -33.09 2.40
C VAL A 251 0.74 -31.97 1.39
N MET A 252 0.23 -30.82 1.85
CA MET A 252 0.02 -29.65 1.00
C MET A 252 1.33 -29.16 0.39
N TYR A 253 2.38 -28.95 1.20
CA TYR A 253 3.70 -28.57 0.70
C TYR A 253 4.24 -29.56 -0.33
N PHE A 254 4.10 -30.87 -0.07
CA PHE A 254 4.49 -31.92 -1.02
C PHE A 254 3.68 -31.87 -2.33
N LEU A 255 2.36 -31.73 -2.24
CA LEU A 255 1.47 -31.66 -3.40
C LEU A 255 1.76 -30.44 -4.27
N LEU A 256 1.84 -29.24 -3.66
CA LEU A 256 2.06 -28.00 -4.40
C LEU A 256 3.46 -27.96 -5.04
N ARG A 257 4.48 -28.53 -4.38
CA ARG A 257 5.83 -28.59 -4.94
C ARG A 257 5.98 -29.66 -6.03
N ARG A 258 5.35 -30.83 -5.87
CA ARG A 258 5.59 -31.99 -6.74
C ARG A 258 4.64 -32.09 -7.92
N PHE A 259 3.36 -31.74 -7.75
CA PHE A 259 2.33 -31.93 -8.77
C PHE A 259 2.06 -30.68 -9.58
N THR A 260 1.98 -29.52 -8.93
CA THR A 260 1.62 -28.28 -9.60
C THR A 260 2.80 -27.35 -9.85
N ASN A 261 3.90 -27.52 -9.10
CA ASN A 261 5.08 -26.65 -9.10
C ASN A 261 4.79 -25.18 -8.76
N ASP A 262 3.56 -24.87 -8.33
CA ASP A 262 3.05 -23.55 -7.96
C ASP A 262 3.90 -22.84 -6.91
N LEU A 263 4.50 -23.59 -5.97
CA LEU A 263 5.39 -23.00 -4.96
C LEU A 263 6.67 -22.43 -5.57
N SER A 264 7.13 -22.98 -6.69
CA SER A 264 8.30 -22.45 -7.41
C SER A 264 7.93 -21.31 -8.36
N THR A 265 6.72 -21.33 -8.91
CA THR A 265 6.23 -20.35 -9.89
C THR A 265 5.55 -19.15 -9.21
N GLY A 266 5.13 -19.27 -7.95
CA GLY A 266 4.37 -18.25 -7.22
C GLY A 266 2.90 -18.11 -7.67
N GLU A 267 2.53 -18.69 -8.81
CA GLU A 267 1.17 -18.59 -9.37
C GLU A 267 0.28 -19.77 -8.94
N PRO A 268 -0.88 -19.52 -8.32
CA PRO A 268 -1.81 -20.57 -7.95
C PRO A 268 -2.59 -21.07 -9.16
N SER A 269 -2.35 -22.34 -9.51
CA SER A 269 -3.14 -23.09 -10.47
C SER A 269 -4.59 -23.28 -9.99
N GLN A 270 -5.50 -23.47 -10.95
CA GLN A 270 -6.92 -23.74 -10.64
C GLN A 270 -7.10 -24.97 -9.75
N ILE A 271 -6.26 -26.00 -9.94
CA ILE A 271 -6.32 -27.24 -9.15
C ILE A 271 -5.87 -26.98 -7.70
N SER A 272 -4.82 -26.17 -7.49
CA SER A 272 -4.36 -25.84 -6.15
C SER A 272 -5.38 -25.00 -5.39
N ILE A 273 -6.02 -24.03 -6.06
CA ILE A 273 -7.12 -23.24 -5.49
C ILE A 273 -8.30 -24.15 -5.10
N LEU A 274 -8.65 -25.12 -5.95
CA LEU A 274 -9.68 -26.11 -5.64
C LEU A 274 -9.35 -26.90 -4.36
N PHE A 275 -8.12 -27.43 -4.24
CA PHE A 275 -7.69 -28.16 -3.03
C PHE A 275 -7.73 -27.29 -1.77
N ILE A 276 -7.30 -26.03 -1.88
CA ILE A 276 -7.34 -25.07 -0.78
C ILE A 276 -8.77 -24.78 -0.36
N LEU A 277 -9.68 -24.49 -1.30
CA LEU A 277 -11.09 -24.25 -1.00
C LEU A 277 -11.76 -25.49 -0.38
N LEU A 278 -11.46 -26.68 -0.88
CA LEU A 278 -11.95 -27.93 -0.30
C LEU A 278 -11.46 -28.09 1.15
N LEU A 279 -10.19 -27.79 1.40
CA LEU A 279 -9.60 -27.78 2.74
C LEU A 279 -10.26 -26.75 3.67
N VAL A 280 -10.58 -25.55 3.17
CA VAL A 280 -11.32 -24.52 3.91
C VAL A 280 -12.72 -25.00 4.30
N PHE A 281 -13.49 -25.54 3.35
CA PHE A 281 -14.84 -26.00 3.62
C PHE A 281 -14.88 -27.25 4.51
N THR A 282 -13.97 -28.21 4.31
CA THR A 282 -13.88 -29.40 5.17
C THR A 282 -13.46 -29.05 6.59
N SER A 283 -12.51 -28.13 6.77
CA SER A 283 -12.12 -27.64 8.10
C SER A 283 -13.27 -26.87 8.78
N SER A 284 -13.99 -26.03 8.03
CA SER A 284 -15.15 -25.30 8.55
C SER A 284 -16.27 -26.24 8.98
N TRP A 285 -16.56 -27.26 8.15
CA TRP A 285 -17.54 -28.30 8.46
C TRP A 285 -17.15 -29.14 9.69
N PHE A 286 -15.88 -29.52 9.80
CA PHE A 286 -15.39 -30.31 10.94
C PHE A 286 -15.47 -29.55 12.26
N THR A 287 -15.10 -28.26 12.25
CA THR A 287 -15.20 -27.42 13.46
C THR A 287 -16.64 -27.24 13.92
N ASP A 288 -17.59 -27.07 12.99
CA ASP A 288 -19.02 -27.00 13.29
C ASP A 288 -19.54 -28.26 13.99
N ILE A 289 -19.16 -29.44 13.50
CA ILE A 289 -19.56 -30.74 14.09
C ILE A 289 -19.07 -30.91 15.52
N ILE A 290 -17.88 -30.41 15.83
CA ILE A 290 -17.31 -30.47 17.19
C ILE A 290 -17.97 -29.45 18.13
N GLY A 291 -18.82 -28.55 17.62
CA GLY A 291 -19.48 -27.51 18.40
C GLY A 291 -18.65 -26.24 18.56
N VAL A 292 -17.66 -26.05 17.70
CA VAL A 292 -16.89 -24.82 17.51
C VAL A 292 -17.42 -24.10 16.27
N HIS A 293 -17.41 -22.77 16.23
CA HIS A 293 -17.96 -22.05 15.08
C HIS A 293 -17.20 -22.37 13.76
N PRO A 294 -17.88 -22.58 12.61
CA PRO A 294 -17.22 -22.97 11.34
C PRO A 294 -16.09 -22.04 10.88
N ILE A 295 -16.24 -20.76 11.20
CA ILE A 295 -15.28 -19.69 10.92
C ILE A 295 -13.86 -20.04 11.44
N PHE A 296 -13.74 -20.74 12.57
CA PHE A 296 -12.45 -21.15 13.12
C PHE A 296 -11.71 -22.13 12.22
N GLY A 297 -12.43 -23.09 11.62
CA GLY A 297 -11.84 -24.05 10.70
C GLY A 297 -11.24 -23.36 9.47
N ALA A 298 -11.91 -22.34 8.95
CA ALA A 298 -11.45 -21.53 7.83
C ALA A 298 -10.17 -20.75 8.16
N PHE A 299 -10.13 -20.12 9.33
CA PHE A 299 -8.95 -19.39 9.82
C PHE A 299 -7.74 -20.34 9.99
N MET A 300 -7.95 -21.49 10.62
CA MET A 300 -6.90 -22.51 10.80
C MET A 300 -6.35 -23.00 9.45
N ALA A 301 -7.24 -23.24 8.48
CA ALA A 301 -6.85 -23.58 7.12
C ALA A 301 -5.94 -22.51 6.48
N GLY A 302 -6.27 -21.22 6.64
CA GLY A 302 -5.47 -20.11 6.12
C GLY A 302 -4.07 -20.02 6.73
N VAL A 303 -3.96 -20.16 8.06
CA VAL A 303 -2.66 -20.09 8.79
C VAL A 303 -1.66 -21.16 8.31
N ILE A 304 -2.16 -22.25 7.75
CA ILE A 304 -1.37 -23.45 7.43
C ILE A 304 -0.83 -23.45 6.00
N VAL A 305 -1.42 -22.64 5.12
CA VAL A 305 -0.96 -22.49 3.72
C VAL A 305 0.51 -22.05 3.70
N PRO A 306 1.38 -22.73 2.92
CA PRO A 306 2.78 -22.34 2.77
C PRO A 306 2.89 -20.94 2.16
N ARG A 307 3.84 -20.15 2.67
CA ARG A 307 4.03 -18.72 2.32
C ARG A 307 5.18 -18.49 1.33
N ASP A 308 5.80 -19.56 0.82
CA ASP A 308 6.98 -19.47 -0.03
C ASP A 308 6.67 -18.70 -1.34
N ASN A 309 7.62 -17.88 -1.79
CA ASN A 309 7.58 -17.14 -3.06
C ASN A 309 6.27 -16.37 -3.32
N GLY A 310 5.79 -15.63 -2.31
CA GLY A 310 4.60 -14.77 -2.49
C GLY A 310 3.29 -15.51 -2.81
N TYR A 311 3.25 -16.85 -2.73
CA TYR A 311 2.11 -17.67 -3.13
C TYR A 311 0.78 -17.25 -2.48
N VAL A 312 0.86 -16.88 -1.19
CA VAL A 312 -0.29 -16.44 -0.40
C VAL A 312 -0.85 -15.10 -0.88
N ILE A 313 0.00 -14.20 -1.39
CA ILE A 313 -0.42 -12.92 -1.98
C ILE A 313 -1.30 -13.20 -3.20
N LYS A 314 -0.89 -14.11 -4.07
CA LYS A 314 -1.63 -14.44 -5.30
C LYS A 314 -2.94 -15.18 -5.06
N ILE A 315 -3.00 -16.06 -4.07
CA ILE A 315 -4.28 -16.67 -3.65
C ILE A 315 -5.23 -15.59 -3.16
N THR A 316 -4.71 -14.68 -2.34
CA THR A 316 -5.47 -13.57 -1.78
C THR A 316 -6.03 -12.70 -2.90
N GLU A 317 -5.21 -12.25 -3.86
CA GLU A 317 -5.67 -11.46 -5.02
C GLU A 317 -6.84 -12.11 -5.79
N LYS A 318 -6.83 -13.44 -5.97
CA LYS A 318 -7.88 -14.15 -6.71
C LYS A 318 -9.21 -14.26 -5.94
N LEU A 319 -9.18 -14.28 -4.61
CA LEU A 319 -10.38 -14.47 -3.78
C LEU A 319 -10.89 -13.14 -3.20
N GLU A 320 -9.99 -12.18 -2.99
CA GLU A 320 -10.26 -10.95 -2.25
C GLU A 320 -11.38 -10.12 -2.88
N ASP A 321 -11.37 -9.92 -4.20
CA ASP A 321 -12.35 -9.08 -4.90
C ASP A 321 -13.78 -9.62 -4.73
N LEU A 322 -14.00 -10.93 -4.93
CA LEU A 322 -15.31 -11.54 -4.75
C LEU A 322 -15.79 -11.43 -3.29
N VAL A 323 -14.89 -11.73 -2.35
CA VAL A 323 -15.22 -11.73 -0.92
C VAL A 323 -15.53 -10.31 -0.44
N HIS A 324 -14.69 -9.33 -0.74
CA HIS A 324 -14.83 -7.96 -0.25
C HIS A 324 -15.89 -7.15 -0.98
N ILE A 325 -16.11 -7.36 -2.28
CA ILE A 325 -17.09 -6.57 -3.04
C ILE A 325 -18.51 -7.09 -2.82
N VAL A 326 -18.70 -8.41 -2.71
CA VAL A 326 -20.03 -9.03 -2.68
C VAL A 326 -20.36 -9.61 -1.31
N LEU A 327 -19.52 -10.51 -0.78
CA LEU A 327 -19.89 -11.35 0.36
C LEU A 327 -19.85 -10.60 1.70
N ILE A 328 -18.82 -9.78 1.93
CA ILE A 328 -18.65 -9.01 3.18
C ILE A 328 -19.77 -7.98 3.39
N PRO A 329 -20.18 -7.15 2.39
CA PRO A 329 -21.28 -6.23 2.55
C PRO A 329 -22.59 -6.90 2.95
N ILE A 330 -22.88 -8.09 2.40
CA ILE A 330 -24.07 -8.86 2.75
C ILE A 330 -24.01 -9.29 4.22
N TYR A 331 -22.86 -9.74 4.69
CA TYR A 331 -22.68 -10.10 6.11
C TYR A 331 -22.92 -8.92 7.05
N PHE A 332 -22.30 -7.78 6.78
CA PHE A 332 -22.46 -6.61 7.63
C PHE A 332 -23.84 -5.98 7.55
N ALA A 333 -24.52 -6.10 6.41
CA ALA A 333 -25.90 -5.70 6.29
C ALA A 333 -26.80 -6.54 7.21
N ILE A 334 -26.59 -7.86 7.28
CA ILE A 334 -27.34 -8.73 8.21
C ILE A 334 -27.01 -8.41 9.67
N ALA A 335 -25.73 -8.18 9.98
CA ALA A 335 -25.33 -7.73 11.31
C ALA A 335 -26.02 -6.41 11.69
N GLY A 336 -26.04 -5.42 10.80
CA GLY A 336 -26.74 -4.16 11.01
C GLY A 336 -28.27 -4.28 11.05
N LEU A 337 -28.87 -5.20 10.28
CA LEU A 337 -30.31 -5.51 10.31
C LEU A 337 -30.75 -6.02 11.69
N ASN A 338 -29.87 -6.72 12.41
CA ASN A 338 -30.11 -7.17 13.77
C ASN A 338 -30.02 -6.03 14.81
N VAL A 339 -29.48 -4.86 14.45
CA VAL A 339 -29.42 -3.69 15.35
C VAL A 339 -30.76 -2.99 15.40
N ASN A 340 -31.31 -2.87 16.61
CA ASN A 340 -32.56 -2.17 16.83
C ASN A 340 -32.40 -1.07 17.89
N LEU A 341 -32.09 0.13 17.43
CA LEU A 341 -31.98 1.32 18.27
C LEU A 341 -33.32 1.74 18.88
N GLY A 342 -34.45 1.31 18.30
CA GLY A 342 -35.77 1.54 18.86
C GLY A 342 -36.05 0.75 20.16
N LEU A 343 -35.23 -0.24 20.50
CA LEU A 343 -35.32 -0.95 21.78
C LEU A 343 -34.61 -0.20 22.92
N LEU A 344 -33.76 0.79 22.60
CA LEU A 344 -32.93 1.54 23.55
C LEU A 344 -33.64 2.83 24.00
N ASN A 345 -34.83 2.66 24.57
CA ASN A 345 -35.69 3.78 24.98
C ASN A 345 -35.50 4.17 26.45
N ARG A 346 -34.75 3.40 27.25
CA ARG A 346 -34.50 3.74 28.66
C ARG A 346 -33.25 4.61 28.78
N GLY A 347 -33.28 5.61 29.66
CA GLY A 347 -32.09 6.43 29.96
C GLY A 347 -30.91 5.60 30.50
N LEU A 348 -31.22 4.49 31.18
CA LEU A 348 -30.26 3.50 31.65
C LEU A 348 -29.54 2.81 30.49
N ASP A 349 -30.24 2.51 29.37
CA ASP A 349 -29.63 1.89 28.18
C ASP A 349 -28.52 2.79 27.61
N TRP A 350 -28.79 4.09 27.50
CA TRP A 350 -27.83 5.09 27.03
C TRP A 350 -26.68 5.32 28.03
N ALA A 351 -26.96 5.25 29.33
CA ALA A 351 -25.91 5.30 30.36
C ALA A 351 -24.93 4.12 30.21
N TYR A 352 -25.44 2.91 29.94
CA TYR A 352 -24.56 1.78 29.63
C TYR A 352 -23.79 1.97 28.33
N ILE A 353 -24.40 2.48 27.26
CA ILE A 353 -23.66 2.76 26.01
C ILE A 353 -22.47 3.68 26.29
N VAL A 354 -22.72 4.82 26.94
CA VAL A 354 -21.67 5.79 27.27
C VAL A 354 -20.63 5.16 28.20
N GLY A 355 -21.06 4.42 29.21
CA GLY A 355 -20.19 3.69 30.13
C GLY A 355 -19.28 2.69 29.42
N ILE A 356 -19.84 1.84 28.55
CA ILE A 356 -19.09 0.84 27.77
C ILE A 356 -18.09 1.54 26.85
N ILE A 357 -18.47 2.62 26.15
CA ILE A 357 -17.57 3.38 25.28
C ILE A 357 -16.40 3.96 26.07
N LEU A 358 -16.69 4.65 27.18
CA LEU A 358 -15.66 5.26 28.01
C LEU A 358 -14.71 4.21 28.60
N LEU A 359 -15.25 3.12 29.14
CA LEU A 359 -14.45 2.03 29.68
C LEU A 359 -13.63 1.32 28.60
N ALA A 360 -14.19 1.12 27.40
CA ALA A 360 -13.49 0.46 26.30
C ALA A 360 -12.32 1.32 25.81
N MET A 361 -12.57 2.61 25.56
CA MET A 361 -11.52 3.55 25.16
C MET A 361 -10.48 3.71 26.27
N PHE A 362 -10.90 3.92 27.51
CA PHE A 362 -9.98 4.11 28.64
C PHE A 362 -9.11 2.87 28.86
N GLY A 363 -9.71 1.67 28.90
CA GLY A 363 -8.99 0.43 29.09
C GLY A 363 -7.94 0.18 28.02
N LYS A 364 -8.28 0.44 26.75
CA LYS A 364 -7.38 0.28 25.61
C LYS A 364 -6.29 1.35 25.55
N ILE A 365 -6.63 2.60 25.80
CA ILE A 365 -5.65 3.69 25.79
C ILE A 365 -4.64 3.51 26.94
N VAL A 366 -5.11 3.20 28.14
CA VAL A 366 -4.24 2.99 29.31
C VAL A 366 -3.41 1.72 29.15
N GLY A 367 -4.01 0.62 28.69
CA GLY A 367 -3.30 -0.64 28.45
C GLY A 367 -2.23 -0.51 27.39
N GLY A 368 -2.56 0.10 26.25
CA GLY A 368 -1.59 0.38 25.20
C GLY A 368 -0.50 1.36 25.62
N LEU A 369 -0.83 2.42 26.36
CA LEU A 369 0.15 3.38 26.86
C LEU A 369 1.14 2.72 27.82
N PHE A 370 0.65 1.94 28.78
CA PHE A 370 1.49 1.24 29.74
C PHE A 370 2.39 0.22 29.03
N ALA A 371 1.84 -0.59 28.14
CA ALA A 371 2.61 -1.60 27.43
C ALA A 371 3.61 -1.01 26.43
N ALA A 372 3.26 0.09 25.75
CA ALA A 372 4.18 0.82 24.89
C ALA A 372 5.33 1.45 25.68
N LYS A 373 5.07 1.91 26.92
CA LYS A 373 6.11 2.48 27.77
C LYS A 373 7.12 1.44 28.22
N LEU A 374 6.68 0.20 28.48
CA LEU A 374 7.57 -0.93 28.74
C LEU A 374 8.50 -1.24 27.56
N ASN A 375 8.06 -0.95 26.33
CA ASN A 375 8.85 -1.07 25.11
C ASN A 375 9.68 0.20 24.78
N LYS A 376 9.89 1.09 25.76
CA LYS A 376 10.74 2.30 25.66
C LYS A 376 10.26 3.35 24.65
N LEU A 377 8.96 3.38 24.32
CA LEU A 377 8.38 4.45 23.50
C LEU A 377 8.21 5.76 24.29
N LEU A 378 8.20 6.89 23.58
CA LEU A 378 7.91 8.21 24.14
C LEU A 378 6.43 8.34 24.51
N TRP A 379 6.08 9.28 25.40
CA TRP A 379 4.70 9.44 25.88
C TRP A 379 3.66 9.62 24.77
N ARG A 380 3.98 10.41 23.74
CA ARG A 380 3.08 10.62 22.58
C ARG A 380 2.99 9.39 21.69
N GLU A 381 4.09 8.67 21.50
CA GLU A 381 4.09 7.40 20.77
C GLU A 381 3.26 6.35 21.52
N SER A 382 3.44 6.23 22.83
CA SER A 382 2.67 5.31 23.69
C SER A 382 1.18 5.62 23.67
N LEU A 383 0.80 6.89 23.67
CA LEU A 383 -0.59 7.32 23.56
C LEU A 383 -1.17 6.99 22.17
N ALA A 384 -0.38 7.18 21.10
CA ALA A 384 -0.76 6.77 19.75
C ALA A 384 -0.99 5.25 19.65
N VAL A 385 -0.13 4.42 20.26
CA VAL A 385 -0.32 2.97 20.35
C VAL A 385 -1.66 2.61 21.00
N GLY A 386 -1.99 3.20 22.14
CA GLY A 386 -3.25 2.93 22.84
C GLY A 386 -4.51 3.34 22.05
N ILE A 387 -4.45 4.47 21.34
CA ILE A 387 -5.55 4.92 20.48
C ILE A 387 -5.71 3.98 19.29
N LEU A 388 -4.62 3.65 18.59
CA LEU A 388 -4.63 2.72 17.46
C LEU A 388 -5.16 1.35 17.87
N MET A 389 -4.76 0.86 19.04
CA MET A 389 -5.25 -0.39 19.64
C MET A 389 -6.72 -0.38 20.04
N SER A 390 -7.35 0.80 20.13
CA SER A 390 -8.79 0.94 20.40
C SER A 390 -9.65 0.71 19.15
N CYS A 391 -9.01 0.53 17.98
CA CYS A 391 -9.70 0.20 16.74
C CYS A 391 -10.50 -1.10 16.89
N LYS A 392 -11.81 -0.97 16.72
CA LYS A 392 -12.72 -2.08 16.55
C LYS A 392 -12.93 -2.35 15.06
N GLY A 393 -13.60 -3.44 14.72
CA GLY A 393 -13.73 -3.81 13.32
C GLY A 393 -14.50 -5.09 13.08
N ILE A 394 -14.21 -5.70 11.94
CA ILE A 394 -14.91 -6.87 11.42
C ILE A 394 -15.01 -7.98 12.47
N VAL A 395 -13.89 -8.32 13.10
CA VAL A 395 -13.77 -9.41 14.06
C VAL A 395 -14.71 -9.23 15.25
N GLU A 396 -14.86 -8.00 15.76
CA GLU A 396 -15.77 -7.76 16.89
C GLU A 396 -17.22 -7.99 16.50
N ILE A 397 -17.65 -7.50 15.34
CA ILE A 397 -19.04 -7.68 14.89
C ILE A 397 -19.34 -9.16 14.68
N VAL A 398 -18.35 -9.93 14.21
CA VAL A 398 -18.45 -11.40 14.14
C VAL A 398 -18.67 -12.01 15.52
N VAL A 399 -17.85 -11.65 16.51
CA VAL A 399 -18.00 -12.11 17.89
C VAL A 399 -19.40 -11.78 18.45
N LEU A 400 -19.87 -10.55 18.23
CA LEU A 400 -21.20 -10.11 18.69
C LEU A 400 -22.32 -10.90 18.02
N ASN A 401 -22.22 -11.16 16.72
CA ASN A 401 -23.23 -11.91 15.97
C ASN A 401 -23.26 -13.39 16.39
N VAL A 402 -22.09 -13.98 16.61
CA VAL A 402 -21.97 -15.34 17.18
C VAL A 402 -22.61 -15.38 18.57
N GLY A 403 -22.36 -14.39 19.42
CA GLY A 403 -22.98 -14.27 20.74
C GLY A 403 -24.50 -14.15 20.70
N LEU A 404 -25.03 -13.35 19.79
CA LEU A 404 -26.47 -13.18 19.59
C LEU A 404 -27.11 -14.48 19.08
N SER A 405 -26.50 -15.12 18.08
CA SER A 405 -26.99 -16.38 17.49
C SER A 405 -26.93 -17.55 18.46
N SER A 406 -25.95 -17.55 19.38
CA SER A 406 -25.80 -18.55 20.45
C SER A 406 -26.74 -18.26 21.64
N GLY A 407 -27.41 -17.11 21.66
CA GLY A 407 -28.29 -16.67 22.72
C GLY A 407 -27.57 -16.22 24.00
N ILE A 408 -26.27 -15.90 23.92
CA ILE A 408 -25.48 -15.42 25.06
C ILE A 408 -25.86 -13.99 25.42
N ILE A 409 -26.10 -13.15 24.41
CA ILE A 409 -26.49 -11.75 24.57
C ILE A 409 -27.86 -11.50 23.91
N SER A 410 -28.61 -10.56 24.47
CA SER A 410 -29.88 -10.11 23.87
C SER A 410 -29.65 -9.12 22.72
N GLN A 411 -30.68 -8.89 21.91
CA GLN A 411 -30.63 -7.93 20.80
C GLN A 411 -30.32 -6.49 21.27
N ARG A 412 -30.75 -6.13 22.49
CA ARG A 412 -30.48 -4.80 23.07
C ARG A 412 -28.99 -4.66 23.41
N VAL A 413 -28.41 -5.64 24.10
CA VAL A 413 -26.97 -5.66 24.42
C VAL A 413 -26.14 -5.72 23.14
N TYR A 414 -26.53 -6.53 22.16
CA TYR A 414 -25.91 -6.55 20.83
C TYR A 414 -25.87 -5.15 20.20
N SER A 415 -26.99 -4.43 20.21
CA SER A 415 -27.08 -3.07 19.66
C SER A 415 -26.16 -2.09 20.40
N MET A 416 -26.04 -2.18 21.74
CA MET A 416 -25.14 -1.33 22.52
C MET A 416 -23.66 -1.53 22.14
N PHE A 417 -23.24 -2.79 21.99
CA PHE A 417 -21.86 -3.12 21.62
C PHE A 417 -21.55 -2.76 20.17
N VAL A 418 -22.50 -2.91 19.23
CA VAL A 418 -22.32 -2.44 17.85
C VAL A 418 -22.15 -0.92 17.81
N VAL A 419 -22.95 -0.16 18.56
CA VAL A 419 -22.80 1.31 18.68
C VAL A 419 -21.43 1.67 19.25
N MET A 420 -20.98 0.97 20.29
CA MET A 420 -19.63 1.16 20.84
C MET A 420 -18.53 0.88 19.80
N ALA A 421 -18.63 -0.21 19.06
CA ALA A 421 -17.66 -0.57 18.02
C ALA A 421 -17.57 0.50 16.93
N LEU A 422 -18.71 1.05 16.50
CA LEU A 422 -18.76 2.12 15.50
C LEU A 422 -18.13 3.42 16.01
N ILE A 423 -18.50 3.85 17.22
CA ILE A 423 -18.01 5.12 17.79
C ILE A 423 -16.52 5.05 18.08
N THR A 424 -16.04 3.96 18.66
CA THR A 424 -14.61 3.77 18.99
C THR A 424 -13.77 3.77 17.71
N THR A 425 -14.17 3.02 16.69
CA THR A 425 -13.45 2.97 15.40
C THR A 425 -13.45 4.32 14.69
N PHE A 426 -14.62 4.98 14.62
CA PHE A 426 -14.75 6.29 13.98
C PHE A 426 -13.86 7.35 14.67
N SER A 427 -13.72 7.26 15.99
CA SER A 427 -12.91 8.15 16.82
C SER A 427 -11.39 7.87 16.73
N THR A 428 -10.98 6.63 16.47
CA THR A 428 -9.56 6.24 16.39
C THR A 428 -8.78 7.06 15.37
N THR A 429 -9.23 7.14 14.12
CA THR A 429 -8.53 7.87 13.05
C THR A 429 -8.27 9.36 13.37
N PRO A 430 -9.29 10.18 13.71
CA PRO A 430 -9.06 11.59 14.03
C PRO A 430 -8.21 11.77 15.30
N LEU A 431 -8.38 10.93 16.32
CA LEU A 431 -7.57 11.00 17.54
C LEU A 431 -6.10 10.68 17.28
N THR A 432 -5.79 9.69 16.44
CA THR A 432 -4.41 9.37 16.06
C THR A 432 -3.75 10.53 15.31
N ILE A 433 -4.46 11.17 14.38
CA ILE A 433 -3.95 12.35 13.65
C ILE A 433 -3.64 13.51 14.62
N TRP A 434 -4.50 13.71 15.61
CA TRP A 434 -4.33 14.78 16.60
C TRP A 434 -3.14 14.53 17.53
N VAL A 435 -2.97 13.30 18.02
CA VAL A 435 -1.91 12.94 18.97
C VAL A 435 -0.54 12.78 18.31
N TYR A 436 -0.52 12.24 17.09
CA TYR A 436 0.71 11.87 16.38
C TYR A 436 0.77 12.50 14.98
N PRO A 437 0.85 13.85 14.90
CA PRO A 437 0.86 14.58 13.63
C PRO A 437 2.21 14.44 12.91
N ILE A 438 2.19 14.64 11.58
CA ILE A 438 3.36 14.50 10.69
C ILE A 438 4.55 15.33 11.18
N SER A 439 4.33 16.57 11.62
CA SER A 439 5.39 17.46 12.13
C SER A 439 6.14 16.87 13.34
N TYR A 440 5.44 16.14 14.22
CA TYR A 440 6.08 15.47 15.36
C TYR A 440 6.92 14.28 14.90
N ARG A 441 6.45 13.53 13.91
CA ARG A 441 7.17 12.37 13.34
C ARG A 441 8.49 12.80 12.72
N THR A 442 8.47 13.83 11.88
CA THR A 442 9.69 14.37 11.24
C THR A 442 10.68 14.90 12.27
N LYS A 443 10.20 15.56 13.34
CA LYS A 443 11.07 16.02 14.44
C LYS A 443 11.69 14.85 15.21
N LEU A 444 10.89 13.83 15.49
CA LEU A 444 11.34 12.64 16.21
C LEU A 444 12.38 11.85 15.42
N GLU A 445 12.17 11.68 14.11
CA GLU A 445 13.11 10.99 13.23
C GLU A 445 14.46 11.70 13.21
N LYS A 446 14.46 13.03 13.08
CA LYS A 446 15.68 13.86 13.12
C LYS A 446 16.38 13.81 14.48
N TYR A 447 15.63 13.74 15.59
CA TYR A 447 16.17 13.53 16.93
C TYR A 447 16.81 12.15 17.09
N LEU A 448 16.15 11.09 16.60
CA LEU A 448 16.65 9.72 16.66
C LEU A 448 17.90 9.52 15.79
N LYS A 449 18.00 10.22 14.66
CA LYS A 449 19.20 10.28 13.81
C LYS A 449 20.32 11.14 14.40
N GLN A 450 20.14 11.68 15.61
CA GLN A 450 21.07 12.59 16.30
C GLN A 450 21.44 13.84 15.48
N GLU A 451 20.58 14.26 14.54
CA GLU A 451 20.81 15.47 13.75
C GLU A 451 20.43 16.73 14.55
N ILE A 452 19.54 16.59 15.54
CA ILE A 452 18.93 17.71 16.28
C ILE A 452 18.73 17.32 17.75
N THR A 453 18.97 18.26 18.67
CA THR A 453 18.52 18.18 20.07
C THR A 453 17.00 18.19 20.18
N TRP A 454 16.44 17.72 21.30
CA TRP A 454 14.98 17.72 21.51
C TRP A 454 14.34 19.12 21.39
N ASP A 455 15.11 20.16 21.65
CA ASP A 455 14.70 21.56 21.56
C ASP A 455 14.72 22.12 20.13
N GLY A 456 15.16 21.33 19.14
CA GLY A 456 15.16 21.73 17.73
C GLY A 456 16.46 22.36 17.24
N GLN A 457 17.51 22.41 18.07
CA GLN A 457 18.82 22.92 17.66
C GLN A 457 19.66 21.80 17.01
N PRO A 458 20.29 22.04 15.85
CA PRO A 458 21.13 21.04 15.20
C PRO A 458 22.31 20.64 16.09
N LEU A 459 22.60 19.34 16.18
CA LEU A 459 23.80 18.85 16.87
C LEU A 459 24.99 19.04 15.92
N VAL A 460 25.84 20.02 16.22
CA VAL A 460 27.16 20.13 15.60
C VAL A 460 27.96 18.92 16.06
N LYS A 461 28.41 18.06 15.13
CA LYS A 461 29.36 16.99 15.44
C LYS A 461 30.70 17.65 15.78
N GLU A 462 30.96 17.87 17.07
CA GLU A 462 32.32 18.13 17.55
C GLU A 462 33.05 16.79 17.71
N GLY A 463 34.13 16.59 16.94
CA GLY A 463 35.14 15.57 17.18
C GLY A 463 34.93 14.24 16.45
N GLN A 464 35.25 14.21 15.16
CA GLN A 464 35.86 13.04 14.54
C GLN A 464 36.87 13.55 13.53
N ASP A 465 38.14 13.28 13.81
CA ASP A 465 39.30 13.74 13.07
C ASP A 465 39.17 13.47 11.57
N ASP A 466 39.28 14.55 10.81
CA ASP A 466 39.36 14.58 9.36
C ASP A 466 40.65 13.90 8.91
N GLU A 467 40.55 12.72 8.30
CA GLU A 467 41.57 12.25 7.36
C GLU A 467 41.01 11.59 6.08
N HIS A 468 39.69 11.53 5.91
CA HIS A 468 39.08 11.04 4.68
C HIS A 468 37.77 11.77 4.33
N ASP A 469 37.83 13.07 4.03
CA ASP A 469 36.85 13.67 3.11
C ASP A 469 37.31 15.03 2.54
N ASP A 470 38.32 15.03 1.67
CA ASP A 470 38.72 16.21 0.89
C ASP A 470 37.67 16.64 -0.17
N SER A 471 36.48 16.06 -0.16
CA SER A 471 35.40 16.41 -1.08
C SER A 471 34.43 17.47 -0.55
N PHE A 472 34.45 17.76 0.76
CA PHE A 472 33.44 18.62 1.41
C PHE A 472 33.93 20.04 1.77
N SER A 473 35.22 20.35 1.61
CA SER A 473 35.80 21.67 1.92
C SER A 473 35.66 22.71 0.78
N LEU A 474 35.08 22.34 -0.35
CA LEU A 474 34.93 23.24 -1.52
C LEU A 474 33.68 24.12 -1.50
N LEU A 475 32.76 23.92 -0.53
CA LEU A 475 31.42 24.54 -0.56
C LEU A 475 31.25 25.78 0.32
N THR A 476 32.27 26.23 1.05
CA THR A 476 32.09 27.30 2.07
C THR A 476 32.90 28.57 1.84
N GLU A 477 33.77 28.66 0.82
CA GLU A 477 34.47 29.90 0.52
C GLU A 477 33.96 30.57 -0.77
N THR A 478 33.09 31.56 -0.59
CA THR A 478 32.74 32.60 -1.56
C THR A 478 33.89 33.59 -1.72
N LYS A 479 35.00 33.13 -2.31
CA LYS A 479 36.06 34.00 -2.84
C LYS A 479 36.36 33.64 -4.28
N SER A 480 35.99 34.56 -5.17
CA SER A 480 36.53 34.78 -6.52
C SER A 480 37.03 33.51 -7.25
N LEU A 481 36.16 32.92 -8.05
CA LEU A 481 36.48 31.91 -9.07
C LEU A 481 37.18 32.55 -10.29
N GLU A 482 38.28 33.26 -10.06
CA GLU A 482 39.28 33.51 -11.10
C GLU A 482 40.40 32.47 -10.90
N GLY A 483 40.39 31.41 -11.72
CA GLY A 483 41.56 30.53 -11.87
C GLY A 483 41.41 29.05 -11.51
N LYS A 484 40.21 28.48 -11.32
CA LYS A 484 40.06 27.02 -11.26
C LYS A 484 39.95 26.45 -12.68
N ASN A 485 41.00 25.77 -13.14
CA ASN A 485 41.07 25.14 -14.45
C ASN A 485 40.05 24.00 -14.57
N ILE A 486 39.45 23.91 -15.76
CA ILE A 486 38.59 22.83 -16.25
C ILE A 486 39.25 21.43 -16.16
N GLU A 487 40.57 21.36 -15.92
CA GLU A 487 41.34 20.14 -15.64
C GLU A 487 40.91 19.42 -14.34
N SER A 488 40.26 20.11 -13.39
CA SER A 488 39.74 19.45 -12.17
C SER A 488 38.43 18.68 -12.39
N LEU A 489 37.81 18.73 -13.57
CA LEU A 489 36.59 17.96 -13.88
C LEU A 489 36.83 16.45 -13.89
N GLY A 490 38.07 15.99 -14.13
CA GLY A 490 38.43 14.57 -14.00
C GLY A 490 38.25 14.03 -12.57
N ASN A 491 38.32 14.90 -11.56
CA ASN A 491 38.14 14.55 -10.16
C ASN A 491 36.67 14.66 -9.68
N PHE A 492 35.75 15.11 -10.53
CA PHE A 492 34.35 15.25 -10.15
C PHE A 492 33.70 13.86 -10.07
N ARG A 493 33.31 13.44 -8.86
CA ARG A 493 32.69 12.14 -8.62
C ARG A 493 31.19 12.27 -8.63
N ILE A 494 30.54 11.64 -9.61
CA ILE A 494 29.10 11.37 -9.52
C ILE A 494 28.89 10.40 -8.35
N THR A 495 28.37 10.89 -7.24
CA THR A 495 28.08 10.05 -6.07
C THR A 495 26.84 9.21 -6.30
N LYS A 496 25.71 9.85 -6.67
CA LYS A 496 24.42 9.20 -6.94
C LYS A 496 23.62 9.97 -7.99
N ILE A 497 23.18 9.32 -9.07
CA ILE A 497 22.18 9.86 -10.01
C ILE A 497 20.87 9.12 -9.82
N ILE A 498 19.77 9.84 -9.65
CA ILE A 498 18.42 9.27 -9.76
C ILE A 498 17.93 9.44 -11.19
N ILE A 499 17.48 8.39 -11.86
CA ILE A 499 16.80 8.50 -13.18
C ILE A 499 15.31 8.18 -12.98
N ILE A 500 14.43 9.16 -13.21
CA ILE A 500 12.98 8.91 -13.22
C ILE A 500 12.49 8.52 -14.61
N MET A 501 11.79 7.38 -14.70
CA MET A 501 11.28 6.85 -15.96
C MET A 501 9.76 6.87 -16.05
N LYS A 502 9.24 7.41 -17.17
CA LYS A 502 7.79 7.50 -17.47
C LYS A 502 7.13 6.13 -17.64
N ASN A 503 7.75 5.22 -18.40
CA ASN A 503 7.21 3.88 -18.70
C ASN A 503 8.29 2.81 -18.60
N ILE A 504 7.92 1.63 -18.10
CA ILE A 504 8.79 0.45 -18.02
C ILE A 504 9.31 0.03 -19.41
N GLU A 505 8.53 0.27 -20.48
CA GLU A 505 8.96 0.00 -21.87
C GLU A 505 10.21 0.79 -22.28
N SER A 506 10.52 1.92 -21.64
CA SER A 506 11.71 2.72 -21.95
C SER A 506 13.02 2.17 -21.38
N ILE A 507 12.97 1.10 -20.57
CA ILE A 507 14.16 0.51 -19.92
C ILE A 507 15.08 -0.19 -20.92
N SER A 508 14.55 -0.91 -21.91
CA SER A 508 15.37 -1.53 -22.98
C SER A 508 16.16 -0.50 -23.77
N HIS A 509 15.66 0.73 -23.84
CA HIS A 509 16.31 1.85 -24.51
C HIS A 509 17.42 2.48 -23.66
N ILE A 510 17.34 2.38 -22.34
CA ILE A 510 18.35 2.91 -21.41
C ILE A 510 19.53 1.95 -21.19
N MET A 511 19.36 0.64 -21.49
CA MET A 511 20.42 -0.36 -21.29
C MET A 511 21.75 -0.01 -21.99
N PRO A 512 21.78 0.45 -23.26
CA PRO A 512 23.01 0.89 -23.90
C PRO A 512 23.61 2.14 -23.25
N PHE A 513 22.76 3.11 -22.88
CA PHE A 513 23.19 4.34 -22.18
C PHE A 513 23.82 4.05 -20.82
N LEU A 514 23.23 3.12 -20.05
CA LEU A 514 23.80 2.66 -18.79
C LEU A 514 25.12 1.94 -19.03
N HIS A 515 25.17 1.05 -20.02
CA HIS A 515 26.40 0.37 -20.39
C HIS A 515 27.49 1.40 -20.68
N ASP A 516 27.26 2.36 -21.58
CA ASP A 516 28.23 3.39 -21.96
C ASP A 516 28.74 4.22 -20.76
N ILE A 517 27.86 4.53 -19.80
CA ILE A 517 28.26 5.21 -18.56
C ILE A 517 29.12 4.29 -17.68
N THR A 518 28.81 3.00 -17.62
CA THR A 518 29.53 2.00 -16.80
C THR A 518 30.86 1.53 -17.39
N THR A 519 30.96 1.27 -18.71
CA THR A 519 32.21 0.77 -19.34
C THR A 519 33.27 1.83 -19.52
N SER A 520 32.91 3.12 -19.49
CA SER A 520 33.87 4.23 -19.53
C SER A 520 34.85 4.28 -18.34
N SER A 521 34.69 3.41 -17.32
CA SER A 521 35.51 3.38 -16.11
C SER A 521 36.78 2.50 -16.19
N GLU A 522 37.04 1.81 -17.30
CA GLU A 522 38.19 0.88 -17.38
C GLU A 522 39.58 1.56 -17.40
N LEU A 523 39.66 2.89 -17.61
CA LEU A 523 40.94 3.58 -17.82
C LEU A 523 41.40 4.55 -16.71
N GLU A 524 40.59 4.87 -15.70
CA GLU A 524 41.03 5.67 -14.54
C GLU A 524 40.36 5.21 -13.23
N ASN A 525 41.18 4.75 -12.27
CA ASN A 525 40.85 4.42 -10.88
C ASN A 525 39.49 3.72 -10.64
N ASN A 526 39.52 2.39 -10.71
CA ASN A 526 38.48 1.43 -10.33
C ASN A 526 37.49 1.91 -9.25
N TYR A 527 36.29 2.29 -9.67
CA TYR A 527 35.09 2.20 -8.85
C TYR A 527 33.97 1.57 -9.68
N PRO A 528 33.53 0.33 -9.37
CA PRO A 528 32.38 -0.25 -10.05
C PRO A 528 31.15 0.63 -9.79
N ILE A 529 30.43 0.98 -10.85
CA ILE A 529 29.17 1.71 -10.74
C ILE A 529 28.08 0.66 -10.48
N ASP A 530 27.70 0.51 -9.21
CA ASP A 530 26.58 -0.34 -8.82
C ASP A 530 25.26 0.32 -9.21
N VAL A 531 24.49 -0.36 -10.07
CA VAL A 531 23.20 0.11 -10.56
C VAL A 531 22.10 -0.50 -9.70
N LYS A 532 21.27 0.36 -9.09
CA LYS A 532 20.11 -0.05 -8.31
C LYS A 532 18.83 0.43 -8.96
N ALA A 533 17.99 -0.49 -9.41
CA ALA A 533 16.67 -0.17 -9.94
C ALA A 533 15.59 -0.33 -8.86
N ILE A 534 14.78 0.71 -8.69
CA ILE A 534 13.68 0.76 -7.74
C ILE A 534 12.37 0.90 -8.50
N GLN A 535 11.48 -0.07 -8.28
CA GLN A 535 10.11 0.02 -8.76
C GLN A 535 9.21 0.41 -7.60
N LEU A 536 8.62 1.60 -7.66
CA LEU A 536 7.63 2.02 -6.68
C LEU A 536 6.27 1.48 -7.09
N ARG A 537 5.65 0.71 -6.19
CA ARG A 537 4.29 0.21 -6.34
C ARG A 537 3.39 0.92 -5.35
N GLU A 538 2.22 1.34 -5.82
CA GLU A 538 1.25 2.00 -4.95
C GLU A 538 0.69 1.00 -3.94
N PHE A 539 0.83 1.33 -2.66
CA PHE A 539 0.17 0.62 -1.58
C PHE A 539 -1.34 0.96 -1.61
N THR A 540 -2.18 0.01 -2.03
CA THR A 540 -3.65 0.17 -2.09
C THR A 540 -4.32 -0.43 -0.84
N SER A 541 -5.64 -0.32 -0.73
CA SER A 541 -6.41 -0.91 0.39
C SER A 541 -6.58 -2.43 0.32
N ARG A 542 -5.84 -3.11 -0.57
CA ARG A 542 -5.92 -4.56 -0.78
C ARG A 542 -5.20 -5.32 0.33
N THR A 543 -5.79 -6.42 0.79
CA THR A 543 -5.15 -7.32 1.76
C THR A 543 -3.91 -7.98 1.19
N SER A 544 -3.83 -8.20 -0.13
CA SER A 544 -2.61 -8.66 -0.80
C SER A 544 -1.43 -7.69 -0.65
N HIS A 545 -1.68 -6.38 -0.67
CA HIS A 545 -0.65 -5.35 -0.47
C HIS A 545 -0.18 -5.29 0.99
N LEU A 546 -1.09 -5.50 1.95
CA LEU A 546 -0.74 -5.64 3.38
C LEU A 546 0.15 -6.85 3.64
N LEU A 547 -0.18 -7.97 3.01
CA LEU A 547 0.64 -9.18 3.02
C LEU A 547 2.05 -8.91 2.50
N GLU A 548 2.17 -8.28 1.32
CA GLU A 548 3.46 -7.94 0.70
C GLU A 548 4.31 -7.02 1.61
N ALA A 549 3.72 -5.98 2.21
CA ALA A 549 4.47 -5.12 3.14
C ALA A 549 4.90 -5.84 4.42
N SER A 550 4.09 -6.74 4.96
CA SER A 550 4.45 -7.53 6.14
C SER A 550 5.58 -8.54 5.86
N SER A 551 5.62 -9.12 4.66
CA SER A 551 6.66 -10.07 4.26
C SER A 551 8.00 -9.39 3.97
N HIS A 552 8.02 -8.19 3.38
CA HIS A 552 9.27 -7.51 3.01
C HIS A 552 10.11 -7.00 4.19
N THR A 553 9.54 -6.81 5.39
CA THR A 553 10.29 -6.48 6.60
C THR A 553 11.26 -7.59 7.09
N ILE A 554 11.26 -8.75 6.44
CA ILE A 554 12.00 -9.94 6.87
C ILE A 554 13.26 -10.19 6.02
N GLU A 555 13.33 -9.71 4.79
CA GLU A 555 14.40 -10.04 3.82
C GLU A 555 15.67 -9.18 3.92
N GLU A 556 15.81 -8.31 4.94
CA GLU A 556 17.04 -7.54 5.14
C GLU A 556 18.24 -8.40 5.63
N ASP A 557 18.00 -9.64 6.07
CA ASP A 557 19.05 -10.57 6.51
C ASP A 557 18.96 -11.90 5.74
N SER A 558 19.52 -11.98 4.53
CA SER A 558 20.30 -13.13 4.05
C SER A 558 20.62 -13.08 2.56
N SER A 559 21.86 -13.44 2.26
CA SER A 559 22.39 -13.80 0.96
C SER A 559 21.67 -15.03 0.36
N ALA A 560 20.50 -14.82 -0.25
CA ALA A 560 19.82 -15.83 -1.05
C ALA A 560 19.83 -15.43 -2.54
N PRO A 561 20.04 -16.38 -3.48
CA PRO A 561 19.99 -16.10 -4.90
C PRO A 561 18.55 -15.76 -5.30
N LEU A 562 18.33 -14.49 -5.62
CA LEU A 562 17.05 -13.92 -6.05
C LEU A 562 16.63 -14.50 -7.42
N ASP A 563 15.72 -15.49 -7.39
CA ASP A 563 15.13 -16.14 -8.56
C ASP A 563 13.69 -15.66 -8.84
N LEU A 564 13.52 -15.16 -10.07
CA LEU A 564 12.38 -15.26 -11.00
C LEU A 564 10.95 -15.06 -10.46
N GLU A 565 10.43 -13.84 -10.59
CA GLU A 565 8.98 -13.58 -10.68
C GLU A 565 8.64 -12.69 -11.90
N GLN A 566 7.56 -13.04 -12.62
CA GLN A 566 7.03 -12.35 -13.82
C GLN A 566 5.58 -11.95 -13.52
N SER A 567 5.17 -10.68 -13.66
CA SER A 567 4.71 -10.16 -14.95
C SER A 567 5.06 -8.69 -15.21
N ASN A 568 5.42 -7.93 -14.17
CA ASN A 568 6.01 -6.58 -14.27
C ASN A 568 7.46 -6.53 -13.72
N VAL A 569 7.89 -7.60 -13.03
CA VAL A 569 9.27 -7.85 -12.56
C VAL A 569 10.12 -8.49 -13.66
N SER A 570 9.48 -9.03 -14.70
CA SER A 570 10.12 -9.56 -15.92
C SER A 570 11.18 -8.62 -16.46
N LEU A 571 10.93 -7.31 -16.35
CA LEU A 571 11.80 -6.31 -16.93
C LEU A 571 12.98 -5.90 -16.03
N LEU A 572 12.79 -5.89 -14.70
CA LEU A 572 13.91 -5.80 -13.74
C LEU A 572 14.79 -7.05 -13.80
N VAL A 573 14.21 -8.23 -14.05
CA VAL A 573 14.95 -9.48 -14.29
C VAL A 573 15.69 -9.42 -15.62
N ILE A 574 15.09 -8.88 -16.68
CA ILE A 574 15.78 -8.62 -17.94
C ILE A 574 16.94 -7.65 -17.73
N MET A 575 16.75 -6.57 -16.95
CA MET A 575 17.84 -5.65 -16.58
C MET A 575 18.95 -6.35 -15.80
N LYS A 576 18.58 -7.22 -14.85
CA LYS A 576 19.55 -7.99 -14.06
C LYS A 576 20.33 -8.93 -14.96
N MET A 577 19.65 -9.75 -15.78
CA MET A 577 20.31 -10.67 -16.71
C MET A 577 21.19 -9.93 -17.71
N PHE A 578 20.76 -8.77 -18.22
CA PHE A 578 21.56 -7.95 -19.10
C PHE A 578 22.81 -7.42 -18.38
N ASN A 579 22.66 -6.85 -17.18
CA ASN A 579 23.80 -6.34 -16.42
C ASN A 579 24.76 -7.45 -15.94
N ASP A 580 24.24 -8.61 -15.54
CA ASP A 580 25.04 -9.80 -15.22
C ASP A 580 25.83 -10.27 -16.46
N LEU A 581 25.23 -10.20 -17.65
CA LEU A 581 25.89 -10.50 -18.92
C LEU A 581 26.97 -9.45 -19.28
N MET A 582 26.74 -8.18 -18.92
CA MET A 582 27.72 -7.10 -19.10
C MET A 582 28.76 -6.99 -17.97
N GLY A 583 28.70 -7.84 -16.92
CA GLY A 583 29.63 -7.83 -15.80
C GLY A 583 29.40 -6.72 -14.75
N ASN A 584 28.24 -6.07 -14.78
CA ASN A 584 27.87 -4.99 -13.84
C ASN A 584 27.08 -5.55 -12.64
N HIS A 585 27.39 -5.07 -11.42
CA HIS A 585 26.57 -5.37 -10.24
C HIS A 585 25.23 -4.62 -10.30
N PHE A 586 24.15 -5.38 -10.52
CA PHE A 586 22.79 -4.86 -10.56
C PHE A 586 21.95 -5.36 -9.40
N SER A 587 21.34 -4.43 -8.66
CA SER A 587 20.36 -4.73 -7.61
C SER A 587 19.00 -4.15 -8.00
N SER A 588 17.94 -4.93 -7.81
CA SER A 588 16.57 -4.47 -8.04
C SER A 588 15.74 -4.62 -6.79
N LYS A 589 14.98 -3.58 -6.43
CA LYS A 589 14.05 -3.61 -5.30
C LYS A 589 12.69 -3.05 -5.71
N SER A 590 11.63 -3.83 -5.53
CA SER A 590 10.27 -3.32 -5.58
C SER A 590 9.91 -2.78 -4.21
N ILE A 591 9.44 -1.54 -4.12
CA ILE A 591 9.08 -0.89 -2.85
C ILE A 591 7.61 -0.53 -2.90
N LEU A 592 6.85 -1.13 -1.98
CA LEU A 592 5.46 -0.81 -1.76
C LEU A 592 5.38 0.45 -0.89
N SER A 593 4.87 1.56 -1.45
CA SER A 593 4.71 2.80 -0.70
C SER A 593 3.44 3.52 -1.13
N SER A 594 2.81 4.24 -0.20
CA SER A 594 1.70 5.13 -0.55
C SER A 594 2.22 6.23 -1.46
N PHE A 595 1.42 6.69 -2.42
CA PHE A 595 1.79 7.75 -3.36
C PHE A 595 2.47 8.95 -2.67
N ARG A 596 1.97 9.39 -1.52
CA ARG A 596 2.52 10.52 -0.74
C ARG A 596 3.93 10.30 -0.19
N ASN A 597 4.35 9.04 -0.06
CA ASN A 597 5.61 8.62 0.56
C ASN A 597 6.66 8.17 -0.47
N HIS A 598 6.35 8.14 -1.76
CA HIS A 598 7.31 7.75 -2.82
C HIS A 598 8.63 8.52 -2.70
N VAL A 599 8.58 9.82 -2.39
CA VAL A 599 9.77 10.68 -2.20
C VAL A 599 10.64 10.19 -1.04
N PHE A 600 10.01 9.89 0.09
CA PHE A 600 10.71 9.42 1.27
C PHE A 600 11.32 8.04 1.03
N SER A 601 10.58 7.15 0.37
CA SER A 601 11.06 5.83 -0.02
C SER A 601 12.23 5.89 -1.01
N ILE A 602 12.24 6.83 -1.95
CA ILE A 602 13.40 7.06 -2.84
C ILE A 602 14.59 7.59 -2.03
N ASN A 603 14.40 8.62 -1.22
CA ASN A 603 15.48 9.25 -0.44
C ASN A 603 16.11 8.31 0.60
N ASP A 604 15.33 7.41 1.21
CA ASP A 604 15.86 6.41 2.13
C ASP A 604 16.84 5.47 1.41
N GLN A 605 16.53 5.12 0.17
CA GLN A 605 17.34 4.24 -0.66
C GLN A 605 18.58 4.95 -1.25
N VAL A 606 18.56 6.28 -1.31
CA VAL A 606 19.75 7.11 -1.61
C VAL A 606 20.82 6.97 -0.51
N SER A 607 20.53 6.44 0.68
CA SER A 607 21.54 6.23 1.73
C SER A 607 22.41 4.97 1.54
N GLU A 608 22.00 4.03 0.69
CA GLU A 608 22.68 2.75 0.47
C GLU A 608 23.90 2.86 -0.48
N THR A 609 24.70 1.80 -0.62
CA THR A 609 26.03 1.81 -1.30
C THR A 609 26.01 2.00 -2.82
N SER A 610 24.85 2.06 -3.47
CA SER A 610 24.75 2.13 -4.94
C SER A 610 25.04 3.53 -5.50
N ASN A 611 25.82 3.60 -6.59
CA ASN A 611 26.25 4.85 -7.24
C ASN A 611 25.25 5.37 -8.30
N LEU A 612 24.32 4.52 -8.77
CA LEU A 612 23.30 4.91 -9.75
C LEU A 612 21.94 4.32 -9.37
N LEU A 613 20.94 5.17 -9.14
CA LEU A 613 19.60 4.77 -8.73
C LEU A 613 18.61 5.06 -9.86
N ILE A 614 17.85 4.05 -10.28
CA ILE A 614 16.86 4.20 -11.35
C ILE A 614 15.50 4.00 -10.70
N ALA A 615 14.65 5.01 -10.71
CA ALA A 615 13.29 4.92 -10.19
C ALA A 615 12.30 5.04 -11.33
N SER A 616 11.40 4.07 -11.52
CA SER A 616 10.28 4.29 -12.45
C SER A 616 9.11 4.95 -11.69
N MET A 617 8.62 6.07 -12.23
CA MET A 617 7.43 6.76 -11.72
C MET A 617 6.67 7.40 -12.88
N LYS A 618 5.35 7.21 -12.91
CA LYS A 618 4.48 7.92 -13.84
C LYS A 618 4.41 9.41 -13.45
N ILE A 619 4.73 10.29 -14.40
CA ILE A 619 4.65 11.75 -14.23
C ILE A 619 3.42 12.25 -15.02
N PRO A 620 2.36 12.73 -14.35
CA PRO A 620 1.08 13.06 -15.02
C PRO A 620 1.07 14.41 -15.75
N ILE A 621 2.05 15.28 -15.50
CA ILE A 621 2.19 16.57 -16.21
C ILE A 621 2.26 16.38 -17.74
N PHE A 622 2.54 15.16 -18.20
CA PHE A 622 2.76 14.81 -19.61
C PHE A 622 1.76 13.77 -20.15
N GLU A 623 0.57 13.64 -19.56
CA GLU A 623 -0.49 12.76 -20.07
C GLU A 623 -1.19 13.32 -21.32
N ASP A 624 -1.31 14.65 -21.46
CA ASP A 624 -2.16 15.29 -22.49
C ASP A 624 -1.41 15.98 -23.65
N GLY A 625 -0.12 15.68 -23.85
CA GLY A 625 0.62 16.11 -25.07
C GLY A 625 0.90 17.61 -25.23
N HIS A 626 0.41 18.46 -24.33
CA HIS A 626 0.70 19.89 -24.28
C HIS A 626 1.12 20.32 -22.88
N ILE A 627 2.25 21.02 -22.76
CA ILE A 627 2.60 21.72 -21.53
C ILE A 627 1.64 22.90 -21.41
N HIS A 628 0.65 22.83 -20.52
CA HIS A 628 -0.18 23.98 -20.19
C HIS A 628 0.73 25.08 -19.63
N SER A 629 1.00 26.10 -20.44
CA SER A 629 1.87 27.24 -20.16
C SER A 629 1.33 28.20 -19.10
N GLU A 630 0.21 27.89 -18.46
CA GLU A 630 -0.34 28.70 -17.36
C GLU A 630 -0.74 27.81 -16.19
N VAL A 631 0.12 27.81 -15.17
CA VAL A 631 -0.20 27.37 -13.81
C VAL A 631 -1.18 28.38 -13.21
N ASN A 632 -2.45 28.35 -13.63
CA ASN A 632 -3.53 29.07 -12.97
C ASN A 632 -4.05 28.24 -11.78
N SER A 633 -3.40 28.43 -10.64
CA SER A 633 -3.94 28.60 -9.27
C SER A 633 -5.18 27.85 -8.73
N SER A 634 -5.64 26.69 -9.21
CA SER A 634 -6.72 25.99 -8.45
C SER A 634 -6.87 24.47 -8.56
N VAL A 635 -5.98 23.73 -9.21
CA VAL A 635 -6.00 22.26 -9.09
C VAL A 635 -4.57 21.73 -9.01
N ASP A 636 -4.00 21.76 -7.80
CA ASP A 636 -2.78 21.03 -7.48
C ASP A 636 -3.03 19.54 -7.73
N SER A 637 -2.63 19.01 -8.88
CA SER A 637 -2.45 17.58 -9.01
C SER A 637 -1.39 17.17 -7.98
N SER A 638 -1.74 16.25 -7.08
CA SER A 638 -0.90 15.76 -5.98
C SER A 638 0.50 15.32 -6.43
N ASP A 639 0.63 15.07 -7.72
CA ASP A 639 1.72 14.41 -8.40
C ASP A 639 2.75 15.42 -8.89
N ALA A 640 2.34 16.61 -9.36
CA ALA A 640 3.25 17.70 -9.70
C ALA A 640 3.96 18.24 -8.45
N LEU A 641 3.23 18.34 -7.34
CA LEU A 641 3.78 18.68 -6.02
C LEU A 641 4.79 17.63 -5.54
N LEU A 642 4.60 16.35 -5.89
CA LEU A 642 5.49 15.26 -5.53
C LEU A 642 6.81 15.33 -6.31
N VAL A 643 6.76 15.51 -7.64
CA VAL A 643 7.97 15.69 -8.45
C VAL A 643 8.71 16.97 -8.04
N LYS A 644 7.98 18.05 -7.71
CA LYS A 644 8.58 19.28 -7.14
C LYS A 644 9.30 19.00 -5.81
N ARG A 645 8.68 18.23 -4.92
CA ARG A 645 9.31 17.81 -3.65
C ARG A 645 10.50 16.90 -3.87
N LEU A 646 10.46 15.96 -4.80
CA LEU A 646 11.63 15.16 -5.20
C LEU A 646 12.77 16.08 -5.65
N PHE A 647 12.44 16.99 -6.56
CA PHE A 647 13.38 17.94 -7.14
C PHE A 647 13.99 18.87 -6.08
N SER A 648 13.23 19.32 -5.10
CA SER A 648 13.70 20.25 -4.06
C SER A 648 14.35 19.58 -2.84
N SER A 649 14.03 18.31 -2.55
CA SER A 649 14.43 17.63 -1.31
C SER A 649 15.43 16.48 -1.50
N SER A 650 15.81 16.15 -2.73
CA SER A 650 16.83 15.13 -3.00
C SER A 650 18.21 15.59 -2.52
N LYS A 651 18.88 14.75 -1.72
CA LYS A 651 20.25 15.00 -1.22
C LYS A 651 21.35 14.59 -2.22
N CYS A 652 20.99 14.06 -3.39
CA CYS A 652 21.90 13.56 -4.42
C CYS A 652 21.72 14.30 -5.76
N HIS A 653 22.63 14.07 -6.71
CA HIS A 653 22.45 14.55 -8.08
C HIS A 653 21.24 13.86 -8.70
N PHE A 654 20.44 14.65 -9.41
CA PHE A 654 19.12 14.20 -9.88
C PHE A 654 19.04 14.34 -11.40
N GLY A 655 18.55 13.30 -12.06
CA GLY A 655 18.34 13.26 -13.50
C GLY A 655 16.92 12.84 -13.85
N VAL A 656 16.29 13.55 -14.78
CA VAL A 656 15.04 13.09 -15.39
C VAL A 656 15.34 12.81 -16.84
N LEU A 657 15.26 11.52 -17.21
CA LEU A 657 15.35 11.12 -18.60
C LEU A 657 13.95 11.04 -19.19
N MET A 658 13.68 11.91 -20.14
CA MET A 658 12.41 11.97 -20.85
C MET A 658 12.60 11.31 -22.22
N TYR A 659 11.96 10.15 -22.37
CA TYR A 659 11.91 9.40 -23.62
C TYR A 659 10.61 9.74 -24.36
N ASN A 660 10.72 10.11 -25.63
CA ASN A 660 9.56 10.39 -26.47
C ASN A 660 9.38 9.27 -27.52
N ASP A 661 8.20 8.66 -27.56
CA ASP A 661 7.86 7.63 -28.56
C ASP A 661 7.12 8.30 -29.72
N VAL A 662 7.83 8.48 -30.83
CA VAL A 662 7.38 9.23 -32.02
C VAL A 662 6.08 8.65 -32.63
N ASN A 663 5.70 7.43 -32.28
CA ASN A 663 4.54 6.76 -32.89
C ASN A 663 3.16 7.22 -32.41
N LYS A 664 3.05 8.17 -31.47
CA LYS A 664 1.74 8.73 -31.07
C LYS A 664 1.24 9.89 -31.94
N GLY A 665 2.10 10.52 -32.74
CA GLY A 665 1.71 11.65 -33.60
C GLY A 665 1.16 11.28 -34.99
N ALA A 666 1.19 10.00 -35.37
CA ALA A 666 0.79 9.55 -36.72
C ALA A 666 -0.65 9.02 -36.81
N TYR A 667 -1.47 9.20 -35.78
CA TYR A 667 -2.81 8.61 -35.70
C TYR A 667 -3.98 9.54 -36.06
N GLU A 668 -3.73 10.80 -36.45
CA GLU A 668 -4.82 11.74 -36.75
C GLU A 668 -5.06 12.07 -38.22
N ASP A 669 -4.28 11.57 -39.18
CA ASP A 669 -4.59 11.82 -40.59
C ASP A 669 -4.28 10.61 -41.48
N LYS A 670 -5.29 9.74 -41.64
CA LYS A 670 -5.83 9.29 -42.93
C LYS A 670 -6.75 8.09 -42.73
N GLU A 671 -8.04 8.31 -43.03
CA GLU A 671 -8.90 7.26 -43.58
C GLU A 671 -8.20 6.70 -44.82
N ASP A 672 -7.66 5.48 -44.73
CA ASP A 672 -7.75 4.50 -45.80
C ASP A 672 -7.27 3.13 -45.32
N THR A 673 -8.19 2.18 -45.40
CA THR A 673 -8.01 0.75 -45.20
C THR A 673 -6.99 0.19 -46.17
N HIS A 674 -5.82 -0.25 -45.71
CA HIS A 674 -5.11 -1.38 -46.32
C HIS A 674 -4.21 -2.10 -45.31
N ILE A 675 -4.42 -3.42 -45.24
CA ILE A 675 -3.60 -4.41 -44.55
C ILE A 675 -2.16 -4.30 -45.03
N ILE A 676 -1.22 -3.91 -44.15
CA ILE A 676 0.21 -4.04 -44.41
C ILE A 676 0.91 -4.72 -43.22
N SER A 677 1.36 -5.93 -43.52
CA SER A 677 2.37 -6.80 -42.91
C SER A 677 3.11 -6.33 -41.65
N ALA A 678 3.12 -7.24 -40.69
CA ALA A 678 4.11 -7.38 -39.64
C ALA A 678 5.53 -7.45 -40.21
N GLU A 679 6.29 -6.36 -40.12
CA GLU A 679 7.76 -6.29 -40.05
C GLU A 679 8.19 -4.82 -39.95
N ARG A 680 8.08 -4.24 -38.75
CA ARG A 680 8.88 -3.06 -38.39
C ARG A 680 9.44 -3.31 -37.00
N THR A 681 10.64 -3.88 -36.99
CA THR A 681 11.51 -3.94 -35.81
C THR A 681 11.64 -2.53 -35.24
N ARG A 682 11.22 -2.34 -33.98
CA ARG A 682 11.47 -1.11 -33.23
C ARG A 682 12.98 -0.84 -33.30
N PRO A 683 13.46 0.31 -33.79
CA PRO A 683 14.90 0.55 -33.88
C PRO A 683 15.48 0.56 -32.47
N PHE A 684 16.50 -0.28 -32.24
CA PHE A 684 17.27 -0.29 -31.00
C PHE A 684 17.87 1.11 -30.77
N PHE A 685 17.68 1.63 -29.55
CA PHE A 685 18.25 2.89 -29.10
C PHE A 685 19.78 2.82 -29.20
N THR A 686 20.34 3.54 -30.16
CA THR A 686 21.78 3.70 -30.35
C THR A 686 21.99 5.20 -30.39
N VAL A 687 22.42 5.79 -29.28
CA VAL A 687 22.75 7.22 -29.23
C VAL A 687 23.96 7.41 -30.13
N LYS A 688 23.80 8.18 -31.22
CA LYS A 688 24.92 8.47 -32.14
C LYS A 688 25.50 9.86 -31.88
N SER A 689 24.67 10.77 -31.38
CA SER A 689 25.05 12.14 -31.06
C SER A 689 24.51 12.59 -29.71
N ALA A 690 25.34 13.29 -28.94
CA ALA A 690 24.92 14.00 -27.73
C ALA A 690 24.98 15.51 -27.96
N ASN A 691 23.91 16.20 -27.59
CA ASN A 691 23.78 17.65 -27.69
C ASN A 691 23.76 18.24 -26.27
N ILE A 692 24.76 19.03 -25.89
CA ILE A 692 24.77 19.73 -24.59
C ILE A 692 24.24 21.14 -24.80
N VAL A 693 23.34 21.61 -23.94
CA VAL A 693 22.94 23.01 -23.89
C VAL A 693 23.48 23.64 -22.61
N LEU A 694 24.38 24.62 -22.77
CA LEU A 694 25.00 25.39 -21.70
C LEU A 694 24.55 26.85 -21.78
N ASN A 695 24.14 27.44 -20.65
CA ASN A 695 23.86 28.86 -20.56
C ASN A 695 25.05 29.59 -19.92
N GLN A 696 25.70 30.47 -20.68
CA GLN A 696 26.91 31.21 -20.28
C GLN A 696 26.60 32.53 -19.56
N ASP A 697 25.37 33.02 -19.59
CA ASP A 697 24.99 34.29 -18.96
C ASP A 697 24.82 34.15 -17.43
N ASN A 698 24.67 32.92 -16.94
CA ASN A 698 24.96 32.55 -15.55
C ASN A 698 26.39 31.99 -15.50
N LEU A 699 27.19 32.37 -14.50
CA LEU A 699 28.43 31.66 -14.17
C LEU A 699 28.18 30.14 -14.16
N LEU A 700 29.15 29.34 -14.63
CA LEU A 700 29.05 27.87 -14.69
C LEU A 700 28.41 27.32 -13.40
N SER A 701 27.19 26.80 -13.51
CA SER A 701 26.50 26.23 -12.37
C SER A 701 27.06 24.84 -12.05
N SER A 702 26.84 24.36 -10.83
CA SER A 702 27.16 22.98 -10.46
C SER A 702 26.43 21.95 -11.34
N SER A 703 25.22 22.29 -11.81
CA SER A 703 24.45 21.45 -12.75
C SER A 703 25.03 21.49 -14.17
N ASP A 704 25.57 22.62 -14.62
CA ASP A 704 26.25 22.75 -15.92
C ASP A 704 27.53 21.92 -15.96
N LEU A 705 28.30 21.93 -14.86
CA LEU A 705 29.49 21.10 -14.70
C LEU A 705 29.14 19.61 -14.67
N LEU A 706 28.05 19.23 -14.00
CA LEU A 706 27.56 17.86 -13.98
C LEU A 706 27.10 17.42 -15.38
N ALA A 707 26.40 18.27 -16.13
CA ALA A 707 26.01 17.99 -17.51
C ALA A 707 27.24 17.78 -18.41
N LEU A 708 28.26 18.63 -18.28
CA LEU A 708 29.52 18.50 -19.00
C LEU A 708 30.25 17.19 -18.66
N HIS A 709 30.27 16.81 -17.38
CA HIS A 709 30.91 15.57 -16.92
C HIS A 709 30.16 14.32 -17.39
N VAL A 710 28.83 14.33 -17.40
CA VAL A 710 28.01 13.21 -17.93
C VAL A 710 28.29 13.01 -19.41
N VAL A 711 28.36 14.08 -20.21
CA VAL A 711 28.66 13.95 -21.64
C VAL A 711 30.12 13.60 -21.89
N TYR A 712 31.05 14.08 -21.07
CA TYR A 712 32.45 13.66 -21.13
C TYR A 712 32.61 12.14 -20.93
N LYS A 713 31.82 11.52 -20.05
CA LYS A 713 31.79 10.05 -19.89
C LYS A 713 31.17 9.33 -21.09
N LEU A 714 30.09 9.87 -21.65
CA LEU A 714 29.42 9.29 -22.81
C LEU A 714 30.23 9.41 -24.10
N ALA A 715 31.12 10.41 -24.20
CA ALA A 715 31.88 10.70 -25.41
C ALA A 715 32.70 9.52 -25.95
N PHE A 716 33.08 8.54 -25.11
CA PHE A 716 33.84 7.36 -25.55
C PHE A 716 33.13 6.51 -26.60
N ASN A 717 31.80 6.44 -26.56
CA ASN A 717 31.01 5.56 -27.43
C ASN A 717 30.19 6.34 -28.48
N LEU A 718 30.29 7.68 -28.48
CA LEU A 718 29.53 8.56 -29.37
C LEU A 718 30.31 8.92 -30.64
N THR A 719 29.61 9.05 -31.77
CA THR A 719 30.23 9.44 -33.05
C THR A 719 30.36 10.96 -33.22
N GLU A 720 29.42 11.73 -32.65
CA GLU A 720 29.36 13.18 -32.76
C GLU A 720 28.92 13.80 -31.41
N VAL A 721 29.55 14.91 -31.00
CA VAL A 721 29.13 15.67 -29.81
C VAL A 721 28.98 17.13 -30.21
N ASN A 722 27.78 17.68 -30.03
CA ASN A 722 27.48 19.07 -30.33
C ASN A 722 27.28 19.84 -29.02
N VAL A 723 28.01 20.94 -28.85
CA VAL A 723 27.90 21.79 -27.67
C VAL A 723 27.25 23.11 -28.10
N TYR A 724 26.04 23.37 -27.60
CA TYR A 724 25.32 24.62 -27.79
C TYR A 724 25.55 25.52 -26.58
N ILE A 725 26.17 26.67 -26.83
CA ILE A 725 26.45 27.66 -25.79
C ILE A 725 25.58 28.87 -26.07
N ILE A 726 24.63 29.11 -25.17
CA ILE A 726 23.75 30.29 -25.21
C ILE A 726 24.44 31.39 -24.42
N SER A 727 24.80 32.48 -25.09
CA SER A 727 25.55 33.58 -24.48
C SER A 727 25.25 34.89 -25.16
N SER A 728 24.96 35.91 -24.35
CA SER A 728 24.89 37.31 -24.80
C SER A 728 26.26 37.85 -25.26
N SER A 729 27.37 37.24 -24.80
CA SER A 729 28.75 37.65 -25.06
C SER A 729 29.52 36.64 -25.91
N LYS A 730 30.23 37.11 -26.96
CA LYS A 730 31.07 36.26 -27.82
C LYS A 730 32.41 35.89 -27.17
N SER A 731 32.40 35.29 -25.98
CA SER A 731 33.64 34.86 -25.33
C SER A 731 34.16 33.55 -25.96
N THR A 732 35.20 33.64 -26.81
CA THR A 732 35.78 32.47 -27.51
C THR A 732 36.72 31.64 -26.63
N GLY A 733 37.13 32.15 -25.46
CA GLY A 733 38.08 31.48 -24.56
C GLY A 733 37.50 30.22 -23.92
N PHE A 734 36.25 30.28 -23.48
CA PHE A 734 35.55 29.15 -22.86
C PHE A 734 35.25 28.02 -23.85
N ALA A 735 34.84 28.37 -25.08
CA ALA A 735 34.63 27.40 -26.15
C ALA A 735 35.90 26.59 -26.44
N LYS A 736 37.07 27.25 -26.49
CA LYS A 736 38.37 26.58 -26.68
C LYS A 736 38.77 25.66 -25.53
N GLN A 737 38.38 25.97 -24.29
CA GLN A 737 38.67 25.12 -23.13
C GLN A 737 37.83 23.83 -23.14
N ILE A 738 36.54 23.94 -23.50
CA ILE A 738 35.67 22.77 -23.72
C ILE A 738 36.21 21.91 -24.87
N GLU A 739 36.62 22.57 -25.96
CA GLU A 739 37.24 21.89 -27.11
C GLU A 739 38.49 21.13 -26.66
N CYS A 740 39.37 21.73 -25.85
CA CYS A 740 40.55 21.08 -25.31
C CYS A 740 40.19 19.84 -24.45
N LEU A 741 39.24 19.98 -23.52
CA LEU A 741 38.84 18.90 -22.61
C LEU A 741 38.23 17.71 -23.36
N LEU A 742 37.42 17.96 -24.39
CA LEU A 742 36.80 16.90 -25.18
C LEU A 742 37.74 16.33 -26.26
N SER A 743 38.68 17.14 -26.78
CA SER A 743 39.63 16.73 -27.83
C SER A 743 40.73 15.78 -27.36
N GLU A 744 40.98 15.67 -26.05
CA GLU A 744 41.96 14.72 -25.50
C GLU A 744 41.63 13.25 -25.78
N LYS A 745 40.38 12.93 -26.15
CA LYS A 745 39.94 11.57 -26.47
C LYS A 745 39.75 11.40 -27.98
N LYS A 746 40.65 10.63 -28.60
CA LYS A 746 40.71 10.36 -30.04
C LYS A 746 39.45 9.60 -30.51
N ASP A 747 38.81 10.11 -31.56
CA ASP A 747 37.77 9.52 -32.42
C ASP A 747 36.36 10.16 -32.44
N VAL A 748 36.13 11.29 -31.74
CA VAL A 748 34.83 12.00 -31.75
C VAL A 748 34.84 13.28 -32.61
N LYS A 749 33.85 13.47 -33.49
CA LYS A 749 33.63 14.76 -34.17
C LYS A 749 32.94 15.75 -33.23
N LEU A 750 33.65 16.82 -32.87
CA LEU A 750 33.17 17.87 -31.98
C LEU A 750 32.71 19.09 -32.78
N SER A 751 31.49 19.58 -32.52
CA SER A 751 31.02 20.87 -33.04
C SER A 751 30.58 21.79 -31.90
N ILE A 752 31.08 23.03 -31.88
CA ILE A 752 30.72 24.02 -30.87
C ILE A 752 29.96 25.16 -31.56
N ASN A 753 28.69 25.32 -31.18
CA ASN A 753 27.77 26.29 -31.75
C ASN A 753 27.44 27.37 -30.72
N LEU A 754 27.92 28.59 -30.96
CA LEU A 754 27.58 29.77 -30.16
C LEU A 754 26.28 30.38 -30.68
N LYS A 755 25.27 30.51 -29.80
CA LYS A 755 23.95 31.07 -30.09
C LYS A 755 23.67 32.26 -29.19
N LYS A 756 23.00 33.28 -29.72
CA LYS A 756 22.69 34.50 -28.96
C LYS A 756 21.53 34.29 -28.00
N ASP A 757 20.47 33.64 -28.48
CA ASP A 757 19.24 33.40 -27.73
C ASP A 757 18.75 31.96 -27.96
N PHE A 758 17.97 31.45 -27.00
CA PHE A 758 17.36 30.12 -27.08
C PHE A 758 16.46 29.93 -28.33
N SER A 759 15.86 31.01 -28.84
CA SER A 759 15.06 30.98 -30.07
C SER A 759 15.89 30.66 -31.33
N GLU A 760 17.19 31.02 -31.36
CA GLU A 760 18.07 30.63 -32.47
C GLU A 760 18.47 29.14 -32.41
N LEU A 761 18.46 28.55 -31.22
CA LEU A 761 18.64 27.11 -31.01
C LEU A 761 17.41 26.35 -31.49
N GLU A 762 16.22 26.82 -31.10
CA GLU A 762 14.92 26.28 -31.54
C GLU A 762 14.78 26.31 -33.07
N GLU A 763 15.09 27.43 -33.73
CA GLU A 763 15.10 27.49 -35.20
C GLU A 763 16.10 26.51 -35.83
N CYS A 764 17.24 26.26 -35.19
CA CYS A 764 18.23 25.32 -35.70
C CYS A 764 17.73 23.88 -35.61
N ILE A 765 17.13 23.49 -34.47
CA ILE A 765 16.54 22.17 -34.27
C ILE A 765 15.37 21.96 -35.24
N MET A 766 14.57 23.00 -35.52
CA MET A 766 13.43 22.92 -36.45
C MET A 766 13.85 22.90 -37.93
N LYS A 767 15.04 23.39 -38.29
CA LYS A 767 15.55 23.42 -39.68
C LYS A 767 16.25 22.12 -40.09
N SER A 768 16.76 21.31 -39.16
CA SER A 768 17.38 20.02 -39.45
C SER A 768 16.34 18.93 -39.72
N LYS A 769 16.08 18.64 -41.00
CA LYS A 769 15.09 17.64 -41.47
C LYS A 769 15.46 16.15 -41.24
N LEU A 770 16.53 15.83 -40.51
CA LEU A 770 16.94 14.44 -40.25
C LEU A 770 16.37 13.97 -38.92
N SER A 771 15.77 12.77 -38.92
CA SER A 771 15.16 12.12 -37.75
C SER A 771 16.07 12.18 -36.51
N HIS A 772 15.75 13.07 -35.56
CA HIS A 772 16.49 13.26 -34.31
C HIS A 772 16.30 12.10 -33.30
N GLU A 773 15.75 10.97 -33.73
CA GLU A 773 15.42 9.79 -32.92
C GLU A 773 16.64 9.18 -32.19
N LYS A 774 17.86 9.47 -32.65
CA LYS A 774 19.13 8.96 -32.10
C LYS A 774 19.96 10.02 -31.35
N GLU A 775 19.37 11.16 -31.07
CA GLU A 775 20.02 12.26 -30.37
C GLU A 775 19.59 12.33 -28.90
N LEU A 776 20.55 12.59 -28.02
CA LEU A 776 20.32 12.86 -26.60
C LEU A 776 20.67 14.31 -26.29
N PHE A 777 19.68 15.10 -25.88
CA PHE A 777 19.91 16.46 -25.38
C PHE A 777 20.12 16.44 -23.87
N VAL A 778 21.29 16.87 -23.41
CA VAL A 778 21.61 16.99 -21.98
C VAL A 778 21.53 18.48 -21.60
N VAL A 779 20.65 18.79 -20.65
CA VAL A 779 20.35 20.17 -20.25
C VAL A 779 20.44 20.29 -18.73
N ALA A 780 21.12 21.33 -18.26
CA ALA A 780 21.16 21.65 -16.84
C ALA A 780 19.89 22.42 -16.42
N ASN A 781 19.22 21.95 -15.36
CA ASN A 781 18.05 22.62 -14.82
C ASN A 781 18.46 23.61 -13.71
N ASN A 782 18.77 24.85 -14.12
CA ASN A 782 19.24 25.93 -13.27
C ASN A 782 18.07 26.81 -12.76
N ILE A 783 17.29 26.32 -11.80
CA ILE A 783 16.22 27.13 -11.18
C ILE A 783 16.86 28.07 -10.15
N ALA A 784 16.69 29.38 -10.35
CA ALA A 784 17.48 30.40 -9.66
C ALA A 784 17.01 30.78 -8.23
N LYS A 785 15.93 30.21 -7.67
CA LYS A 785 15.47 30.47 -6.28
C LYS A 785 14.36 29.51 -5.82
N GLU A 786 14.25 29.29 -4.52
CA GLU A 786 13.16 28.52 -3.84
C GLU A 786 11.74 29.09 -4.06
N ASN A 787 11.60 30.30 -4.62
CA ASN A 787 10.33 31.02 -4.79
C ASN A 787 9.68 30.91 -6.18
N ASP A 788 10.29 30.20 -7.14
CA ASP A 788 9.65 29.98 -8.45
C ASP A 788 8.68 28.79 -8.39
N ASP A 789 7.45 28.99 -8.83
CA ASP A 789 6.42 27.95 -8.83
C ASP A 789 6.64 26.88 -9.92
N ARG A 790 7.61 27.06 -10.80
CA ARG A 790 7.91 26.21 -11.96
C ARG A 790 8.79 25.01 -11.58
N LEU A 791 8.50 23.83 -12.14
CA LEU A 791 9.25 22.58 -11.93
C LEU A 791 10.58 22.53 -12.71
N PHE A 792 10.61 23.17 -13.87
CA PHE A 792 11.75 23.23 -14.79
C PHE A 792 12.05 24.69 -15.13
N SER A 793 13.31 25.01 -15.42
CA SER A 793 13.66 26.30 -16.02
C SER A 793 12.90 26.50 -17.34
N GLU A 794 12.66 27.75 -17.72
CA GLU A 794 11.92 28.07 -18.95
C GLU A 794 12.57 27.46 -20.20
N GLU A 795 13.90 27.37 -20.19
CA GLU A 795 14.71 26.71 -21.23
C GLU A 795 14.44 25.21 -21.31
N VAL A 796 14.41 24.50 -20.18
CA VAL A 796 14.09 23.06 -20.15
C VAL A 796 12.66 22.81 -20.60
N VAL A 797 11.71 23.65 -20.20
CA VAL A 797 10.30 23.55 -20.64
C VAL A 797 10.19 23.66 -22.17
N ARG A 798 10.80 24.68 -22.77
CA ARG A 798 10.77 24.88 -24.22
C ARG A 798 11.45 23.75 -24.99
N LEU A 799 12.60 23.25 -24.52
CA LEU A 799 13.25 22.08 -25.12
C LEU A 799 12.39 20.82 -25.03
N LEU A 800 11.65 20.65 -23.93
CA LEU A 800 10.71 19.55 -23.78
C LEU A 800 9.55 19.65 -24.77
N ASP A 801 8.95 20.83 -24.97
CA ASP A 801 7.92 21.04 -25.99
C ASP A 801 8.40 20.68 -27.41
N ILE A 802 9.63 21.09 -27.74
CA ILE A 802 10.24 20.78 -29.03
C ILE A 802 10.57 19.28 -29.14
N SER A 803 10.97 18.64 -28.03
CA SER A 803 11.23 17.20 -27.98
C SER A 803 9.98 16.36 -28.28
N VAL A 804 8.80 16.84 -27.85
CA VAL A 804 7.51 16.19 -28.12
C VAL A 804 7.17 16.22 -29.60
N THR A 805 7.43 17.35 -30.27
CA THR A 805 7.09 17.57 -31.68
C THR A 805 8.10 16.95 -32.65
N GLN A 806 9.39 16.94 -32.32
CA GLN A 806 10.48 16.48 -33.20
C GLN A 806 11.02 15.08 -32.86
N GLY A 807 10.62 14.49 -31.73
CA GLY A 807 10.90 13.09 -31.42
C GLY A 807 12.33 12.80 -30.96
N PHE A 808 12.94 13.68 -30.18
CA PHE A 808 14.26 13.47 -29.55
C PHE A 808 14.18 13.32 -28.03
N ASN A 809 15.26 12.84 -27.40
CA ASN A 809 15.30 12.54 -25.97
C ASN A 809 15.97 13.66 -25.18
N VAL A 810 15.45 13.98 -24.00
CA VAL A 810 15.97 15.03 -23.13
C VAL A 810 16.33 14.46 -21.76
N LEU A 811 17.58 14.66 -21.34
CA LEU A 811 18.07 14.39 -20.00
C LEU A 811 18.26 15.71 -19.26
N ALA A 812 17.32 16.03 -18.36
CA ALA A 812 17.40 17.19 -17.50
C ALA A 812 18.16 16.83 -16.22
N LEU A 813 19.23 17.56 -15.91
CA LEU A 813 20.10 17.28 -14.78
C LEU A 813 20.10 18.42 -13.76
N ARG A 814 20.13 18.07 -12.48
CA ARG A 814 20.34 19.00 -11.36
C ARG A 814 21.41 18.46 -10.44
N ALA A 815 22.40 19.29 -10.13
CA ALA A 815 23.36 18.97 -9.09
C ALA A 815 22.74 19.10 -7.68
N ALA A 816 23.22 18.29 -6.74
CA ALA A 816 22.92 18.49 -5.33
C ALA A 816 23.37 19.90 -4.90
N ASN A 817 22.59 20.52 -4.01
CA ASN A 817 22.87 21.86 -3.49
C ASN A 817 24.14 21.90 -2.64
#